data_AF-A0A931PT07-F1
#
_entry.id   AF-A0A931PT07-F1
#
_cell.length_a   1.000
_cell.length_b   1.000
_cell.length_c   1.000
_cell.angle_alpha   90.00
_cell.angle_beta   90.00
_cell.angle_gamma   90.00
#
_symmetry.space_group_name_H-M   'P 1'
#
loop_
_entity.id
_entity.type
_entity.pdbx_description
1 polymer ?
#
loop_
_entity_poly.entity_id
_entity_poly.type
_entity_poly.pdbx_seq_one_letter_code
_entity_poly.pdbx_strand_id
1 'polypeptide(L)'
;MMGGSGLPISTRTLVPLEQFRQDEVRAVKAIREGLAKATGKQAYQITAVEVLASPEAKKLNFAPTDEPFVNQMFQQRTETFLAPPNLAGLQKVDFTDQTLAFLNYATMKPQFTPGDQDNWSDLRTVFQPDATGKSTYVVAKIHQVLDVEAKPSQGNTPARPAQHNDATLWVGPISERVLDTEIDKAKANAAQQQAILKLEKVDTRSVELYASADGSHLALAFPPGPERPHTVRPAIQLSYFANTKDEIKKIQSSPSGPQGLPEAKTIDLAVATGATVPWFMFALTIAFGIGMAFAIEFLTDYYVSTHKKPVQEVAGVATAGPAPMIIQGFALALESSVFMVFSIVFALIMPLVFFPPSLYGGMILSFYGVALVGLGLLTTTGYVLAMDTFGPISDNAQGVFEMSGEGHGNVYGLKAVQRLDAAGNTTKALTKGFAIATAVVAAVALFHSYLEASKLQAFGLRLDTPEIFLGLLIGGAAPYLFSASTINAVGRASFQLINEVRRQFRSDPGIMTRTSKPDYARCVSIVTAAAQKELIGPAILAIALPIAVGFGFSIGKAPTIINGQPYNLTGAQALGGFLAGAILSGQLMAVLLANSGGIWDNAKKLIEDGMHGGKGTEAHKAGVVVDTVGDPFKDTAGPALNPLIKVMNLVALLLAPIYIRPFGNAVLVTVTVTAVALLAVSIWWSKRGSMSSALAEAKHEEAAALAAATDGAPPDQPKAKKKLTVDD
;
A
#
# COMPACT_ATOMS: atom_id res chain seq x y z
N MET A 1 2.60 15.39 11.52
CA MET A 1 2.17 15.17 12.91
C MET A 1 3.34 14.59 13.71
N MET A 2 4.24 15.42 14.24
CA MET A 2 5.14 15.01 15.32
C MET A 2 4.83 15.89 16.52
N GLY A 3 4.36 15.26 17.60
CA GLY A 3 3.90 15.91 18.81
C GLY A 3 5.06 16.51 19.60
N GLY A 4 5.39 17.76 19.30
CA GLY A 4 6.20 18.62 20.18
C GLY A 4 5.36 19.49 21.12
N SER A 5 4.03 19.47 21.00
CA SER A 5 3.13 20.43 21.69
C SER A 5 2.34 19.85 22.86
N GLY A 6 2.54 18.58 23.25
CA GLY A 6 1.77 17.94 24.33
C GLY A 6 0.27 17.78 24.05
N LEU A 7 -0.20 18.14 22.85
CA LEU A 7 -1.60 17.98 22.46
C LEU A 7 -1.88 16.52 22.08
N PRO A 8 -2.95 15.90 22.62
CA PRO A 8 -3.34 14.55 22.27
C PRO A 8 -3.68 14.46 20.77
N ILE A 9 -3.07 13.50 20.07
CA ILE A 9 -3.44 13.18 18.69
C ILE A 9 -4.84 12.57 18.75
N SER A 10 -5.83 13.23 18.16
CA SER A 10 -7.20 12.73 18.09
C SER A 10 -7.58 12.47 16.65
N THR A 11 -8.21 11.32 16.41
CA THR A 11 -8.92 11.08 15.17
C THR A 11 -10.35 11.55 15.30
N ARG A 12 -10.98 11.90 14.18
CA ARG A 12 -12.42 12.12 14.09
C ARG A 12 -12.98 11.12 13.09
N THR A 13 -14.05 10.46 13.47
CA THR A 13 -14.72 9.42 12.69
C THR A 13 -16.18 9.82 12.55
N LEU A 14 -16.74 9.62 11.35
CA LEU A 14 -18.15 9.89 11.10
C LEU A 14 -18.92 8.58 11.18
N VAL A 15 -19.88 8.52 12.10
CA VAL A 15 -20.81 7.40 12.16
C VAL A 15 -22.19 7.92 11.72
N PRO A 16 -22.81 7.29 10.70
CA PRO A 16 -24.14 7.70 10.23
C PRO A 16 -25.16 7.70 11.35
N LEU A 17 -26.02 8.72 11.38
CA LEU A 17 -27.10 8.81 12.37
C LEU A 17 -28.04 7.59 12.29
N GLU A 18 -28.30 7.11 11.08
CA GLU A 18 -29.14 5.94 10.85
C GLU A 18 -28.52 4.66 11.43
N GLN A 19 -27.19 4.52 11.36
CA GLN A 19 -26.49 3.38 11.95
C GLN A 19 -26.73 3.31 13.46
N PHE A 20 -26.63 4.44 14.17
CA PHE A 20 -26.92 4.48 15.61
C PHE A 20 -28.36 4.05 15.94
N ARG A 21 -29.35 4.49 15.16
CA ARG A 21 -30.75 4.07 15.37
C ARG A 21 -30.91 2.56 15.20
N GLN A 22 -30.31 2.00 14.15
CA GLN A 22 -30.40 0.57 13.87
C GLN A 22 -29.72 -0.27 14.95
N ASP A 23 -28.51 0.13 15.38
CA ASP A 23 -27.75 -0.56 16.41
C ASP A 23 -28.47 -0.53 17.76
N GLU A 24 -29.15 0.57 18.08
CA GLU A 24 -29.93 0.67 19.30
C GLU A 24 -31.20 -0.18 19.29
N VAL A 25 -31.94 -0.22 18.17
CA VAL A 25 -33.11 -1.11 18.04
C VAL A 25 -32.69 -2.58 18.24
N ARG A 26 -31.55 -2.97 17.66
CA ARG A 26 -30.98 -4.31 17.88
C ARG A 26 -30.62 -4.53 19.35
N ALA A 27 -29.98 -3.56 20.00
CA ALA A 27 -29.62 -3.64 21.42
C ALA A 27 -30.84 -3.78 22.34
N VAL A 28 -31.87 -2.95 22.15
CA VAL A 28 -33.12 -2.98 22.91
C VAL A 28 -33.84 -4.33 22.75
N LYS A 29 -33.88 -4.87 21.54
CA LYS A 29 -34.45 -6.21 21.30
C LYS A 29 -33.62 -7.32 21.93
N ALA A 30 -32.30 -7.25 21.86
CA ALA A 30 -31.42 -8.20 22.52
C ALA A 30 -31.61 -8.19 24.05
N ILE A 31 -31.76 -7.01 24.66
CA ILE A 31 -32.07 -6.87 26.08
C ILE A 31 -33.44 -7.51 26.39
N ARG A 32 -34.46 -7.21 25.58
CA ARG A 32 -35.81 -7.77 25.73
C ARG A 32 -35.81 -9.30 25.66
N GLU A 33 -35.07 -9.87 24.70
CA GLU A 33 -34.92 -11.32 24.55
C GLU A 33 -34.13 -11.94 25.70
N GLY A 34 -33.08 -11.26 26.18
CA GLY A 34 -32.31 -11.69 27.36
C GLY A 34 -33.18 -11.74 28.62
N LEU A 35 -33.97 -10.69 28.87
CA LEU A 35 -34.92 -10.65 29.99
C LEU A 35 -36.03 -11.69 29.86
N ALA A 36 -36.55 -11.92 28.65
CA ALA A 36 -37.53 -12.96 28.38
C ALA A 36 -36.99 -14.35 28.76
N LYS A 37 -35.77 -14.67 28.33
CA LYS A 37 -35.08 -15.92 28.71
C LYS A 37 -34.85 -16.03 30.21
N ALA A 38 -34.39 -14.95 30.86
CA ALA A 38 -34.10 -14.94 32.29
C ALA A 38 -35.35 -15.10 33.17
N THR A 39 -36.50 -14.62 32.70
CA THR A 39 -37.78 -14.66 33.44
C THR A 39 -38.71 -15.80 33.01
N GLY A 40 -38.31 -16.61 32.03
CA GLY A 40 -39.15 -17.68 31.47
C GLY A 40 -40.40 -17.18 30.73
N LYS A 41 -40.42 -15.89 30.37
CA LYS A 41 -41.52 -15.23 29.64
C LYS A 41 -41.25 -15.24 28.13
N GLN A 42 -42.29 -15.06 27.32
CA GLN A 42 -42.11 -14.76 25.90
C GLN A 42 -41.71 -13.29 25.71
N ALA A 43 -40.94 -12.99 24.66
CA ALA A 43 -40.43 -11.63 24.42
C ALA A 43 -41.56 -10.57 24.37
N TYR A 44 -42.73 -10.90 23.80
CA TYR A 44 -43.87 -9.96 23.74
C TYR A 44 -44.46 -9.62 25.12
N GLN A 45 -44.21 -10.43 26.15
CA GLN A 45 -44.67 -10.23 27.53
C GLN A 45 -43.74 -9.30 28.32
N ILE A 46 -42.52 -9.03 27.82
CA ILE A 46 -41.60 -8.06 28.42
C ILE A 46 -42.00 -6.66 27.99
N THR A 47 -42.27 -5.81 28.97
CA THR A 47 -42.69 -4.41 28.81
C THR A 47 -41.49 -3.48 28.59
N ALA A 48 -41.73 -2.29 28.03
CA ALA A 48 -40.70 -1.26 27.89
C ALA A 48 -40.12 -0.83 29.24
N VAL A 49 -40.95 -0.74 30.28
CA VAL A 49 -40.53 -0.44 31.66
C VAL A 49 -39.55 -1.51 32.20
N GLU A 50 -39.83 -2.80 31.97
CA GLU A 50 -38.92 -3.89 32.36
C GLU A 50 -37.57 -3.80 31.61
N VAL A 51 -37.58 -3.44 30.32
CA VAL A 51 -36.34 -3.21 29.55
C VAL A 51 -35.55 -2.02 30.10
N LEU A 52 -36.21 -0.89 30.36
CA LEU A 52 -35.57 0.33 30.89
C LEU A 52 -35.01 0.15 32.30
N ALA A 53 -35.58 -0.73 33.10
CA ALA A 53 -35.09 -1.06 34.43
C ALA A 53 -33.79 -1.90 34.42
N SER A 54 -33.45 -2.52 33.29
CA SER A 54 -32.30 -3.44 33.19
C SER A 54 -30.94 -2.74 33.34
N PRO A 55 -29.92 -3.42 33.91
CA PRO A 55 -28.55 -2.92 33.95
C PRO A 55 -27.98 -2.61 32.55
N GLU A 56 -28.35 -3.40 31.54
CA GLU A 56 -27.90 -3.24 30.16
C GLU A 56 -28.47 -1.96 29.52
N ALA A 57 -29.74 -1.64 29.75
CA ALA A 57 -30.33 -0.39 29.28
C ALA A 57 -29.68 0.83 29.95
N LYS A 58 -29.34 0.75 31.24
CA LYS A 58 -28.61 1.81 31.95
C LYS A 58 -27.21 2.06 31.39
N LYS A 59 -26.48 1.01 30.98
CA LYS A 59 -25.17 1.14 30.30
C LYS A 59 -25.26 1.86 28.96
N LEU A 60 -26.43 1.83 28.33
CA LEU A 60 -26.73 2.53 27.07
C LEU A 60 -27.39 3.90 27.29
N ASN A 61 -27.37 4.42 28.54
CA ASN A 61 -27.93 5.72 28.94
C ASN A 61 -29.45 5.88 28.73
N PHE A 62 -30.23 4.80 28.70
CA PHE A 62 -31.69 4.91 28.69
C PHE A 62 -32.24 5.42 30.03
N ALA A 63 -33.19 6.34 29.98
CA ALA A 63 -33.93 6.88 31.11
C ALA A 63 -35.37 6.31 31.17
N PRO A 64 -36.03 6.34 32.34
CA PRO A 64 -37.44 5.91 32.45
C PRO A 64 -38.39 6.66 31.51
N THR A 65 -38.09 7.92 31.20
CA THR A 65 -38.85 8.76 30.25
C THR A 65 -38.77 8.29 28.80
N ASP A 66 -37.91 7.32 28.47
CA ASP A 66 -37.73 6.78 27.13
C ASP A 66 -38.73 5.67 26.76
N GLU A 67 -39.68 5.35 27.65
CA GLU A 67 -40.68 4.31 27.48
C GLU A 67 -41.42 4.39 26.13
N PRO A 68 -41.88 5.56 25.65
CA PRO A 68 -42.54 5.67 24.34
C PRO A 68 -41.63 5.26 23.18
N PHE A 69 -40.33 5.57 23.26
CA PHE A 69 -39.36 5.23 22.22
C PHE A 69 -39.06 3.74 22.19
N VAL A 70 -38.87 3.13 23.36
CA VAL A 70 -38.64 1.67 23.47
C VAL A 70 -39.84 0.89 22.92
N ASN A 71 -41.07 1.34 23.23
CA ASN A 71 -42.29 0.76 22.66
C ASN A 71 -42.33 0.87 21.12
N GLN A 72 -41.88 1.98 20.55
CA GLN A 72 -41.77 2.13 19.10
C GLN A 72 -40.71 1.19 18.51
N MET A 73 -39.55 1.03 19.17
CA MET A 73 -38.47 0.14 18.71
C MET A 73 -38.89 -1.33 18.70
N PHE A 74 -39.78 -1.75 19.61
CA PHE A 74 -40.33 -3.10 19.60
C PHE A 74 -41.12 -3.41 18.33
N GLN A 75 -41.75 -2.41 17.71
CA GLN A 75 -42.56 -2.58 16.50
C GLN A 75 -41.74 -2.56 15.21
N GLN A 76 -40.52 -2.04 15.25
CA GLN A 76 -39.65 -1.97 14.07
C GLN A 76 -39.11 -3.36 13.68
N ARG A 77 -39.02 -3.66 12.39
CA ARG A 77 -38.42 -4.89 11.88
C ARG A 77 -36.96 -4.63 11.48
N THR A 78 -36.02 -5.31 12.13
CA THR A 78 -34.58 -5.14 11.88
C THR A 78 -34.15 -5.71 10.53
N GLU A 79 -34.90 -6.67 9.99
CA GLU A 79 -34.66 -7.29 8.69
C GLU A 79 -34.95 -6.36 7.50
N THR A 80 -35.75 -5.32 7.72
CA THR A 80 -36.12 -4.34 6.69
C THR A 80 -35.24 -3.09 6.71
N PHE A 81 -34.20 -3.06 7.54
CA PHE A 81 -33.28 -1.93 7.63
C PHE A 81 -32.41 -1.84 6.38
N LEU A 82 -32.41 -0.67 5.74
CA LEU A 82 -31.48 -0.36 4.65
C LEU A 82 -30.07 -0.22 5.21
N ALA A 83 -29.06 -0.55 4.39
CA ALA A 83 -27.67 -0.35 4.75
C ALA A 83 -27.40 1.15 5.03
N PRO A 84 -26.76 1.52 6.15
CA PRO A 84 -26.38 2.90 6.42
C PRO A 84 -25.46 3.46 5.32
N PRO A 85 -25.47 4.79 5.09
CA PRO A 85 -24.58 5.40 4.12
C PRO A 85 -23.11 5.21 4.54
N ASN A 86 -22.23 4.93 3.59
CA ASN A 86 -20.80 4.81 3.85
C ASN A 86 -20.17 6.21 3.94
N LEU A 87 -19.79 6.62 5.14
CA LEU A 87 -19.17 7.93 5.41
C LEU A 87 -17.65 7.85 5.60
N ALA A 88 -17.03 6.71 5.29
CA ALA A 88 -15.59 6.56 5.37
C ALA A 88 -14.88 7.48 4.36
N GLY A 89 -13.81 8.15 4.80
CA GLY A 89 -12.99 9.01 3.95
C GLY A 89 -13.48 10.46 3.80
N LEU A 90 -14.65 10.81 4.35
CA LEU A 90 -15.08 12.20 4.41
C LEU A 90 -14.22 13.00 5.40
N GLN A 91 -13.77 14.18 4.98
CA GLN A 91 -12.95 15.08 5.80
C GLN A 91 -13.72 16.34 6.16
N LYS A 92 -13.39 16.94 7.31
CA LYS A 92 -13.98 18.23 7.70
C LYS A 92 -13.62 19.28 6.66
N VAL A 93 -14.62 19.99 6.17
CA VAL A 93 -14.42 21.04 5.17
C VAL A 93 -13.65 22.21 5.78
N ASP A 94 -12.54 22.56 5.14
CA ASP A 94 -11.83 23.81 5.41
C ASP A 94 -12.39 24.92 4.49
N PHE A 95 -13.20 25.80 5.07
CA PHE A 95 -13.79 26.92 4.34
C PHE A 95 -12.76 27.99 3.94
N THR A 96 -11.53 27.94 4.46
CA THR A 96 -10.47 28.87 4.01
C THR A 96 -9.86 28.46 2.68
N ASP A 97 -10.01 27.19 2.29
CA ASP A 97 -9.55 26.68 1.00
C ASP A 97 -10.48 27.18 -0.14
N GLN A 98 -9.92 28.01 -1.02
CA GLN A 98 -10.63 28.54 -2.19
C GLN A 98 -10.66 27.58 -3.37
N THR A 99 -9.87 26.49 -3.34
CA THR A 99 -9.79 25.51 -4.43
C THR A 99 -10.96 24.52 -4.43
N LEU A 100 -11.73 24.45 -3.34
CA LEU A 100 -12.88 23.56 -3.17
C LEU A 100 -14.09 24.04 -3.99
N ALA A 101 -14.09 23.73 -5.28
CA ALA A 101 -15.14 24.14 -6.23
C ALA A 101 -16.56 23.69 -5.84
N PHE A 102 -16.68 22.57 -5.13
CA PHE A 102 -17.99 22.05 -4.68
C PHE A 102 -18.69 23.00 -3.71
N LEU A 103 -17.96 23.90 -3.04
CA LEU A 103 -18.56 24.89 -2.14
C LEU A 103 -19.43 25.93 -2.87
N ASN A 104 -19.32 26.00 -4.21
CA ASN A 104 -20.17 26.83 -5.05
C ASN A 104 -21.45 26.13 -5.52
N TYR A 105 -21.64 24.85 -5.16
CA TYR A 105 -22.84 24.10 -5.47
C TYR A 105 -24.08 24.71 -4.81
N ALA A 106 -25.19 24.65 -5.53
CA ALA A 106 -26.45 25.22 -5.10
C ALA A 106 -27.08 24.41 -3.98
N THR A 107 -27.59 25.08 -2.97
CA THR A 107 -28.44 24.53 -1.91
C THR A 107 -29.55 25.52 -1.59
N MET A 108 -30.59 25.08 -0.89
CA MET A 108 -31.69 25.95 -0.50
C MET A 108 -31.26 26.87 0.64
N LYS A 109 -31.78 28.11 0.64
CA LYS A 109 -31.53 29.04 1.75
C LYS A 109 -32.13 28.49 3.07
N PRO A 110 -31.49 28.74 4.23
CA PRO A 110 -31.98 28.29 5.53
C PRO A 110 -33.34 28.87 5.95
N GLN A 111 -33.77 29.97 5.32
CA GLN A 111 -35.00 30.69 5.61
C GLN A 111 -35.93 30.63 4.39
N PHE A 112 -36.76 29.61 4.31
CA PHE A 112 -37.81 29.55 3.31
C PHE A 112 -38.98 30.42 3.76
N THR A 113 -39.19 31.55 3.08
CA THR A 113 -40.41 32.36 3.22
C THR A 113 -41.31 32.05 2.00
N PRO A 114 -42.53 31.50 2.19
CA PRO A 114 -43.43 31.24 1.07
C PRO A 114 -43.69 32.53 0.29
N GLY A 115 -43.25 32.58 -0.98
CA GLY A 115 -43.41 33.75 -1.87
C GLY A 115 -42.10 34.47 -2.26
N ASP A 116 -40.96 34.13 -1.67
CA ASP A 116 -39.66 34.68 -2.08
C ASP A 116 -39.18 34.02 -3.38
N GLN A 117 -38.80 34.84 -4.38
CA GLN A 117 -38.40 34.34 -5.70
C GLN A 117 -36.92 33.88 -5.76
N ASP A 118 -36.10 34.24 -4.77
CA ASP A 118 -34.68 33.90 -4.73
C ASP A 118 -34.36 32.87 -3.62
N ASN A 119 -34.67 31.60 -3.85
CA ASN A 119 -34.55 30.54 -2.82
C ASN A 119 -33.21 29.79 -2.81
N TRP A 120 -32.26 30.18 -3.67
CA TRP A 120 -30.99 29.46 -3.88
C TRP A 120 -29.80 30.19 -3.26
N SER A 121 -28.91 29.43 -2.63
CA SER A 121 -27.62 29.88 -2.12
C SER A 121 -26.53 28.88 -2.48
N ASP A 122 -25.26 29.23 -2.29
CA ASP A 122 -24.14 28.30 -2.37
C ASP A 122 -23.83 27.64 -1.01
N LEU A 123 -23.25 26.45 -1.05
CA LEU A 123 -22.86 25.68 0.15
C LEU A 123 -21.92 26.48 1.07
N ARG A 124 -21.01 27.27 0.50
CA ARG A 124 -20.09 28.15 1.25
C ARG A 124 -20.89 29.10 2.15
N THR A 125 -21.77 29.90 1.56
CA THR A 125 -22.56 30.90 2.28
C THR A 125 -23.45 30.27 3.35
N VAL A 126 -23.96 29.06 3.09
CA VAL A 126 -24.90 28.39 4.01
C VAL A 126 -24.21 27.73 5.20
N PHE A 127 -23.09 27.03 4.96
CA PHE A 127 -22.45 26.18 5.97
C PHE A 127 -21.19 26.78 6.59
N GLN A 128 -20.66 27.88 6.04
CA GLN A 128 -19.52 28.57 6.64
C GLN A 128 -19.92 29.11 8.03
N PRO A 129 -19.14 28.81 9.09
CA PRO A 129 -19.37 29.39 10.40
C PRO A 129 -19.22 30.91 10.37
N ASP A 130 -19.98 31.60 11.22
CA ASP A 130 -19.84 33.06 11.39
C ASP A 130 -18.49 33.43 12.06
N ALA A 131 -18.26 34.74 12.25
CA ALA A 131 -17.03 35.25 12.87
C ALA A 131 -16.80 34.77 14.32
N THR A 132 -17.84 34.24 14.98
CA THR A 132 -17.78 33.65 16.32
C THR A 132 -17.58 32.14 16.30
N GLY A 133 -17.52 31.53 15.10
CA GLY A 133 -17.41 30.09 14.90
C GLY A 133 -18.73 29.34 14.99
N LYS A 134 -19.87 30.03 15.01
CA LYS A 134 -21.20 29.41 15.11
C LYS A 134 -21.72 29.04 13.73
N SER A 135 -22.22 27.81 13.59
CA SER A 135 -22.79 27.31 12.33
C SER A 135 -24.23 27.81 12.15
N THR A 136 -24.62 28.07 10.90
CA THR A 136 -26.01 28.44 10.55
C THR A 136 -27.01 27.37 10.98
N TYR A 137 -26.61 26.10 10.85
CA TYR A 137 -27.39 24.96 11.30
C TYR A 137 -26.91 24.48 12.66
N VAL A 138 -27.87 24.15 13.51
CA VAL A 138 -27.63 23.64 14.85
C VAL A 138 -28.47 22.42 15.12
N VAL A 139 -28.04 21.64 16.09
CA VAL A 139 -28.84 20.60 16.73
C VAL A 139 -29.16 21.09 18.15
N ALA A 140 -30.44 21.18 18.48
CA ALA A 140 -30.92 21.72 19.74
C ALA A 140 -31.56 20.64 20.61
N LYS A 141 -31.26 20.66 21.92
CA LYS A 141 -31.93 19.86 22.95
C LYS A 141 -33.15 20.64 23.42
N ILE A 142 -34.33 20.10 23.22
CA ILE A 142 -35.61 20.71 23.56
C ILE A 142 -36.28 19.87 24.63
N HIS A 143 -36.57 20.49 25.77
CA HIS A 143 -37.45 19.91 26.79
C HIS A 143 -38.90 20.26 26.44
N GLN A 144 -39.72 19.24 26.26
CA GLN A 144 -41.12 19.34 25.88
C GLN A 144 -42.01 18.74 26.96
N VAL A 145 -42.95 19.53 27.47
CA VAL A 145 -44.05 19.07 28.32
C VAL A 145 -45.36 19.37 27.61
N LEU A 146 -46.12 18.34 27.27
CA LEU A 146 -47.44 18.45 26.67
C LEU A 146 -48.49 17.85 27.61
N ASP A 147 -49.38 18.70 28.12
CA ASP A 147 -50.59 18.31 28.83
C ASP A 147 -51.80 18.56 27.94
N VAL A 148 -52.54 17.50 27.64
CA VAL A 148 -53.83 17.59 26.95
C VAL A 148 -54.92 17.12 27.91
N GLU A 149 -55.88 17.98 28.19
CA GLU A 149 -57.05 17.61 28.98
C GLU A 149 -57.96 16.62 28.24
N ALA A 150 -58.63 15.76 29.02
CA ALA A 150 -59.60 14.82 28.46
C ALA A 150 -60.81 15.57 27.89
N LYS A 151 -61.20 15.25 26.64
CA LYS A 151 -62.46 15.72 26.07
C LYS A 151 -63.48 14.59 26.00
N PRO A 152 -64.67 14.75 26.61
CA PRO A 152 -65.74 13.77 26.49
C PRO A 152 -66.26 13.69 25.05
N SER A 153 -66.85 12.55 24.68
CA SER A 153 -67.45 12.31 23.36
C SER A 153 -68.54 13.34 23.05
N GLN A 154 -68.46 14.01 21.90
CA GLN A 154 -69.52 14.89 21.38
C GLN A 154 -69.95 14.40 19.98
N GLY A 155 -71.19 13.94 19.86
CA GLY A 155 -71.73 13.40 18.60
C GLY A 155 -71.00 12.14 18.14
N ASN A 156 -70.66 12.05 16.84
CA ASN A 156 -69.86 10.97 16.25
C ASN A 156 -68.35 11.09 16.55
N THR A 157 -67.93 12.04 17.38
CA THR A 157 -66.51 12.28 17.68
C THR A 157 -66.12 11.49 18.93
N PRO A 158 -65.21 10.50 18.83
CA PRO A 158 -64.82 9.67 19.97
C PRO A 158 -64.17 10.50 21.08
N ALA A 159 -64.32 10.04 22.32
CA ALA A 159 -63.69 10.68 23.49
C ALA A 159 -62.16 10.73 23.33
N ARG A 160 -61.56 11.88 23.64
CA ARG A 160 -60.11 12.06 23.65
C ARG A 160 -59.61 11.91 25.08
N PRO A 161 -58.81 10.89 25.42
CA PRO A 161 -58.26 10.72 26.76
C PRO A 161 -57.25 11.83 27.09
N ALA A 162 -57.06 12.10 28.39
CA ALA A 162 -56.01 12.99 28.85
C ALA A 162 -54.64 12.40 28.49
N GLN A 163 -53.70 13.27 28.08
CA GLN A 163 -52.33 12.87 27.74
C GLN A 163 -51.35 13.79 28.46
N HIS A 164 -50.37 13.20 29.14
CA HIS A 164 -49.23 13.90 29.72
C HIS A 164 -47.95 13.31 29.10
N ASN A 165 -47.20 14.13 28.38
CA ASN A 165 -45.92 13.74 27.79
C ASN A 165 -44.85 14.71 28.25
N ASP A 166 -43.94 14.25 29.11
CA ASP A 166 -42.72 14.96 29.51
C ASP A 166 -41.51 14.24 28.88
N ALA A 167 -40.88 14.90 27.91
CA ALA A 167 -39.78 14.32 27.16
C ALA A 167 -38.72 15.36 26.79
N THR A 168 -37.47 14.92 26.73
CA THR A 168 -36.39 15.71 26.15
C THR A 168 -36.01 15.13 24.79
N LEU A 169 -35.95 15.99 23.78
CA LEU A 169 -35.75 15.61 22.38
C LEU A 169 -34.57 16.39 21.81
N TRP A 170 -33.76 15.75 20.98
CA TRP A 170 -32.83 16.46 20.12
C TRP A 170 -33.48 16.71 18.76
N VAL A 171 -33.40 17.94 18.26
CA VAL A 171 -34.01 18.34 16.99
C VAL A 171 -32.97 19.07 16.14
N GLY A 172 -32.82 18.66 14.89
CA GLY A 172 -31.91 19.30 13.93
C GLY A 172 -31.40 18.32 12.86
N PRO A 173 -30.59 18.79 11.91
CA PRO A 173 -30.11 20.16 11.77
C PRO A 173 -31.24 21.13 11.42
N ILE A 174 -31.27 22.29 12.06
CA ILE A 174 -32.23 23.37 11.78
C ILE A 174 -31.53 24.72 12.03
N SER A 175 -31.91 25.79 11.34
CA SER A 175 -31.38 27.11 11.67
C SER A 175 -32.02 27.62 12.96
N GLU A 176 -31.24 28.26 13.82
CA GLU A 176 -31.71 28.67 15.15
C GLU A 176 -32.93 29.59 15.08
N ARG A 177 -32.94 30.52 14.11
CA ARG A 177 -34.07 31.43 13.89
C ARG A 177 -35.35 30.70 13.44
N VAL A 178 -35.23 29.69 12.58
CA VAL A 178 -36.39 28.87 12.17
C VAL A 178 -36.87 28.03 13.34
N LEU A 179 -35.95 27.48 14.15
CA LEU A 179 -36.31 26.74 15.34
C LEU A 179 -37.11 27.60 16.33
N ASP A 180 -36.67 28.81 16.62
CA ASP A 180 -37.39 29.72 17.52
C ASP A 180 -38.80 30.04 16.98
N THR A 181 -38.91 30.26 15.66
CA THR A 181 -40.21 30.50 14.99
C THR A 181 -41.16 29.29 15.07
N GLU A 182 -40.65 28.08 14.88
CA GLU A 182 -41.45 26.86 14.98
C GLU A 182 -41.86 26.55 16.43
N ILE A 183 -41.02 26.86 17.41
CA ILE A 183 -41.37 26.79 18.83
C ILE A 183 -42.55 27.72 19.14
N ASP A 184 -42.53 28.95 18.64
CA ASP A 184 -43.60 29.93 18.86
C ASP A 184 -44.92 29.50 18.20
N LYS A 185 -44.86 29.00 16.95
CA LYS A 185 -46.03 28.43 16.26
C LYS A 185 -46.60 27.22 17.00
N ALA A 186 -45.75 26.31 17.48
CA ALA A 186 -46.18 25.13 18.22
C ALA A 186 -46.92 25.52 19.51
N LYS A 187 -46.40 26.51 20.25
CA LYS A 187 -47.06 27.07 21.44
C LYS A 187 -48.42 27.70 21.10
N ALA A 188 -48.50 28.46 20.01
CA ALA A 188 -49.75 29.07 19.55
C ALA A 188 -50.81 28.03 19.13
N ASN A 189 -50.41 26.99 18.40
CA ASN A 189 -51.28 25.90 17.97
C ASN A 189 -51.79 25.06 19.17
N ALA A 190 -50.93 24.80 20.16
CA ALA A 190 -51.33 24.10 21.38
C ALA A 190 -52.38 24.89 22.17
N ALA A 191 -52.22 26.20 22.27
CA ALA A 191 -53.21 27.08 22.90
C ALA A 191 -54.58 27.03 22.20
N GLN A 192 -54.61 26.97 20.86
CA GLN A 192 -55.86 26.80 20.10
C GLN A 192 -56.54 25.45 20.34
N GLN A 193 -55.76 24.40 20.66
CA GLN A 193 -56.27 23.06 20.92
C GLN A 193 -56.61 22.77 22.39
N GLN A 194 -56.55 23.77 23.28
CA GLN A 194 -56.70 23.62 24.73
C GLN A 194 -55.70 22.61 25.32
N ALA A 195 -54.46 22.61 24.80
CA ALA A 195 -53.35 21.85 25.34
C ALA A 195 -52.31 22.80 25.95
N ILE A 196 -51.73 22.43 27.09
CA ILE A 196 -50.60 23.16 27.69
C ILE A 196 -49.32 22.55 27.09
N LEU A 197 -48.64 23.30 26.23
CA LEU A 197 -47.36 22.91 25.65
C LEU A 197 -46.26 23.83 26.18
N LYS A 198 -45.34 23.29 26.97
CA LYS A 198 -44.08 23.95 27.34
C LYS A 198 -42.96 23.40 26.46
N LEU A 199 -42.24 24.30 25.82
CA LEU A 199 -41.04 24.00 25.03
C LEU A 199 -39.92 24.91 25.51
N GLU A 200 -38.83 24.31 26.00
CA GLU A 200 -37.64 24.99 26.49
C GLU A 200 -36.39 24.49 25.75
N LYS A 201 -35.56 25.41 25.25
CA LYS A 201 -34.30 25.11 24.58
C LYS A 201 -33.20 24.96 25.64
N VAL A 202 -32.76 23.73 25.87
CA VAL A 202 -31.84 23.33 26.95
C VAL A 202 -30.37 23.46 26.53
N ASP A 203 -30.05 23.03 25.31
CA ASP A 203 -28.68 23.06 24.75
C ASP A 203 -28.75 23.28 23.23
N THR A 204 -27.71 23.84 22.63
CA THR A 204 -27.62 24.07 21.18
C THR A 204 -26.19 23.89 20.71
N ARG A 205 -25.99 23.03 19.71
CA ARG A 205 -24.67 22.69 19.19
C ARG A 205 -24.57 22.93 17.69
N SER A 206 -23.50 23.60 17.29
CA SER A 206 -23.15 23.80 15.87
C SER A 206 -22.87 22.47 15.19
N VAL A 207 -23.34 22.31 13.95
CA VAL A 207 -22.93 21.19 13.08
C VAL A 207 -21.74 21.58 12.21
N GLU A 208 -20.94 20.60 11.85
CA GLU A 208 -19.77 20.72 10.98
C GLU A 208 -20.05 20.04 9.64
N LEU A 209 -19.65 20.68 8.53
CA LEU A 209 -19.74 20.09 7.19
C LEU A 209 -18.51 19.22 6.91
N TYR A 210 -18.76 18.00 6.41
CA TYR A 210 -17.76 17.06 5.95
C TYR A 210 -18.01 16.73 4.48
N ALA A 211 -16.93 16.59 3.72
CA ALA A 211 -16.99 16.32 2.30
C ALA A 211 -16.02 15.21 1.90
N SER A 212 -16.40 14.47 0.88
CA SER A 212 -15.48 13.64 0.11
C SER A 212 -14.42 14.50 -0.59
N ALA A 213 -13.25 13.93 -0.89
CA ALA A 213 -12.15 14.62 -1.56
C ALA A 213 -12.57 15.17 -2.92
N ASP A 214 -13.44 14.43 -3.60
CA ASP A 214 -14.28 14.94 -4.65
C ASP A 214 -15.58 15.44 -4.03
N GLY A 215 -16.07 16.68 -4.15
CA GLY A 215 -17.27 17.10 -3.38
C GLY A 215 -18.62 16.43 -3.76
N SER A 216 -18.64 15.14 -4.12
CA SER A 216 -19.75 14.34 -4.60
C SER A 216 -20.59 13.72 -3.48
N HIS A 217 -20.04 13.63 -2.27
CA HIS A 217 -20.67 13.12 -1.05
C HIS A 217 -20.43 14.12 0.08
N LEU A 218 -21.50 14.52 0.77
CA LEU A 218 -21.47 15.50 1.86
C LEU A 218 -22.20 14.94 3.06
N ALA A 219 -21.65 15.18 4.25
CA ALA A 219 -22.30 14.85 5.50
C ALA A 219 -22.24 16.05 6.45
N LEU A 220 -23.31 16.26 7.21
CA LEU A 220 -23.32 17.16 8.35
C LEU A 220 -23.12 16.32 9.61
N ALA A 221 -22.00 16.53 10.25
CA ALA A 221 -21.68 15.87 11.49
C ALA A 221 -21.86 16.81 12.67
N PHE A 222 -22.61 16.38 13.67
CA PHE A 222 -22.64 17.11 14.93
C PHE A 222 -21.53 16.62 15.87
N PRO A 223 -20.99 17.51 16.72
CA PRO A 223 -19.89 17.18 17.63
C PRO A 223 -20.30 16.11 18.65
N PRO A 224 -19.31 15.37 19.22
CA PRO A 224 -19.60 14.31 20.18
C PRO A 224 -20.27 14.88 21.44
N GLY A 225 -21.30 14.16 21.93
CA GLY A 225 -21.93 14.43 23.22
C GLY A 225 -23.44 14.71 23.30
N PRO A 226 -24.31 14.45 22.30
CA PRO A 226 -25.67 14.07 22.67
C PRO A 226 -25.57 12.74 23.40
N GLU A 227 -26.06 12.66 24.64
CA GLU A 227 -26.05 11.44 25.47
C GLU A 227 -26.65 10.23 24.72
N ARG A 228 -27.52 10.52 23.73
CA ARG A 228 -28.22 9.58 22.86
C ARG A 228 -28.35 10.16 21.42
N PRO A 229 -27.31 10.08 20.58
CA PRO A 229 -27.24 10.73 19.25
C PRO A 229 -28.37 10.38 18.29
N HIS A 230 -28.86 9.15 18.34
CA HIS A 230 -29.98 8.62 17.55
C HIS A 230 -31.33 9.27 17.84
N THR A 231 -31.49 9.93 18.99
CA THR A 231 -32.72 10.67 19.34
C THR A 231 -32.85 12.00 18.60
N VAL A 232 -31.82 12.39 17.84
CA VAL A 232 -31.87 13.54 16.94
C VAL A 232 -32.93 13.29 15.87
N ARG A 233 -34.04 14.02 15.99
CA ARG A 233 -35.11 14.08 15.00
C ARG A 233 -34.68 15.04 13.88
N PRO A 234 -34.48 14.54 12.64
CA PRO A 234 -34.19 15.40 11.50
C PRO A 234 -35.33 16.39 11.31
N ALA A 235 -35.05 17.68 11.47
CA ALA A 235 -36.06 18.71 11.27
C ALA A 235 -36.30 18.97 9.78
N ILE A 236 -35.25 18.86 8.98
CA ILE A 236 -35.25 19.04 7.53
C ILE A 236 -34.28 18.05 6.88
N GLN A 237 -34.61 17.59 5.68
CA GLN A 237 -33.66 16.91 4.82
C GLN A 237 -32.92 17.97 4.01
N LEU A 238 -31.61 18.05 4.18
CA LEU A 238 -30.78 19.00 3.45
C LEU A 238 -30.32 18.36 2.14
N SER A 239 -30.37 19.12 1.06
CA SER A 239 -29.99 18.67 -0.27
C SER A 239 -29.19 19.74 -1.00
N TYR A 240 -28.41 19.31 -1.98
CA TYR A 240 -27.61 20.17 -2.84
C TYR A 240 -27.63 19.68 -4.28
N PHE A 241 -27.32 20.57 -5.21
CA PHE A 241 -27.22 20.28 -6.64
C PHE A 241 -25.78 20.45 -7.08
N ALA A 242 -25.25 19.55 -7.91
CA ALA A 242 -23.91 19.66 -8.48
C ALA A 242 -23.79 20.74 -9.58
N ASN A 243 -24.55 21.84 -9.42
CA ASN A 243 -24.67 22.98 -10.30
C ASN A 243 -24.57 24.25 -9.45
N THR A 244 -24.14 25.37 -10.05
CA THR A 244 -24.12 26.65 -9.34
C THR A 244 -25.53 27.21 -9.15
N LYS A 245 -25.71 28.12 -8.17
CA LYS A 245 -27.00 28.78 -7.94
C LYS A 245 -27.53 29.51 -9.20
N ASP A 246 -26.63 30.07 -10.01
CA ASP A 246 -26.99 30.79 -11.24
C ASP A 246 -27.41 29.82 -12.36
N GLU A 247 -26.79 28.64 -12.45
CA GLU A 247 -27.22 27.59 -13.38
C GLU A 247 -28.62 27.07 -13.03
N ILE A 248 -28.88 26.80 -11.75
CA ILE A 248 -30.20 26.35 -11.28
C ILE A 248 -31.27 27.41 -11.59
N LYS A 249 -30.98 28.70 -11.36
CA LYS A 249 -31.88 29.80 -11.73
C LYS A 249 -32.16 29.87 -13.23
N LYS A 250 -31.15 29.67 -14.08
CA LYS A 250 -31.31 29.63 -15.54
C LYS A 250 -32.19 28.46 -15.98
N ILE A 251 -32.05 27.28 -15.37
CA ILE A 251 -32.89 26.12 -15.66
C ILE A 251 -34.34 26.40 -15.27
N GLN A 252 -34.58 27.00 -14.10
CA GLN A 252 -35.93 27.36 -13.65
C GLN A 252 -36.61 28.45 -14.49
N SER A 253 -35.84 29.33 -15.13
CA SER A 253 -36.34 30.45 -15.94
C SER A 253 -36.39 30.17 -17.45
N SER A 254 -36.14 28.93 -17.87
CA SER A 254 -36.12 28.56 -19.30
C SER A 254 -37.50 28.73 -19.98
N PRO A 255 -37.58 29.41 -21.15
CA PRO A 255 -38.84 29.62 -21.88
C PRO A 255 -39.51 28.36 -22.43
N SER A 256 -38.80 27.23 -22.42
CA SER A 256 -39.20 25.94 -23.00
C SER A 256 -40.21 25.16 -22.14
N GLY A 257 -40.76 25.79 -21.09
CA GLY A 257 -41.42 25.13 -19.97
C GLY A 257 -40.40 24.63 -18.93
N PRO A 258 -40.82 24.35 -17.68
CA PRO A 258 -39.91 23.92 -16.63
C PRO A 258 -39.29 22.56 -17.00
N GLN A 259 -38.05 22.58 -17.50
CA GLN A 259 -37.20 21.41 -17.44
C GLN A 259 -37.02 21.09 -15.96
N GLY A 260 -37.35 19.86 -15.55
CA GLY A 260 -37.21 19.44 -14.16
C GLY A 260 -35.82 19.77 -13.63
N LEU A 261 -35.75 20.21 -12.38
CA LEU A 261 -34.47 20.48 -11.73
C LEU A 261 -33.56 19.25 -11.85
N PRO A 262 -32.22 19.43 -11.95
CA PRO A 262 -31.27 18.33 -11.89
C PRO A 262 -31.50 17.46 -10.64
N GLU A 263 -31.02 16.23 -10.65
CA GLU A 263 -31.18 15.36 -9.48
C GLU A 263 -30.49 15.97 -8.24
N ALA A 264 -31.27 16.20 -7.19
CA ALA A 264 -30.78 16.73 -5.93
C ALA A 264 -30.10 15.61 -5.13
N LYS A 265 -28.90 15.87 -4.64
CA LYS A 265 -28.17 14.96 -3.74
C LYS A 265 -28.50 15.29 -2.30
N THR A 266 -28.70 14.27 -1.48
CA THR A 266 -28.94 14.45 -0.04
C THR A 266 -27.61 14.69 0.69
N ILE A 267 -27.63 15.55 1.72
CA ILE A 267 -26.54 15.70 2.68
C ILE A 267 -26.82 14.73 3.83
N ASP A 268 -25.93 13.76 4.02
CA ASP A 268 -26.08 12.75 5.07
C ASP A 268 -25.93 13.35 6.47
N LEU A 269 -26.53 12.71 7.47
CA LEU A 269 -26.38 13.11 8.88
C LEU A 269 -25.48 12.13 9.62
N ALA A 270 -24.54 12.66 10.37
CA ALA A 270 -23.55 11.87 11.10
C ALA A 270 -23.28 12.40 12.51
N VAL A 271 -22.70 11.55 13.35
CA VAL A 271 -22.06 11.94 14.60
C VAL A 271 -20.57 11.94 14.37
N ALA A 272 -19.89 13.03 14.71
CA ALA A 272 -18.44 13.02 14.79
C ALA A 272 -18.03 12.39 16.13
N THR A 273 -17.52 11.16 16.10
CA THR A 273 -16.88 10.53 17.27
C THR A 273 -15.37 10.72 17.19
N GLY A 274 -14.71 10.91 18.32
CA GLY A 274 -13.27 11.09 18.35
C GLY A 274 -12.58 10.05 19.21
N ALA A 275 -11.47 9.50 18.73
CA ALA A 275 -10.60 8.63 19.53
C ALA A 275 -9.25 9.31 19.70
N THR A 276 -8.81 9.45 20.94
CA THR A 276 -7.43 9.88 21.22
C THR A 276 -6.50 8.70 20.95
N VAL A 277 -5.46 8.92 20.16
CA VAL A 277 -4.39 7.96 19.91
C VAL A 277 -3.29 8.19 20.94
N PRO A 278 -3.03 7.24 21.84
CA PRO A 278 -1.89 7.32 22.75
C PRO A 278 -0.57 7.44 21.99
N TRP A 279 0.26 8.40 22.36
CA TRP A 279 1.55 8.65 21.68
C TRP A 279 2.47 7.41 21.69
N PHE A 280 2.41 6.60 22.75
CA PHE A 280 3.25 5.41 22.90
C PHE A 280 2.96 4.34 21.84
N MET A 281 1.79 4.37 21.19
CA MET A 281 1.46 3.43 20.12
C MET A 281 2.31 3.68 18.87
N PHE A 282 2.66 4.94 18.59
CA PHE A 282 3.62 5.26 17.53
C PHE A 282 5.03 4.75 17.87
N ALA A 283 5.47 4.95 19.12
CA ALA A 283 6.74 4.42 19.60
C ALA A 283 6.77 2.88 19.56
N LEU A 284 5.67 2.22 19.95
CA LEU A 284 5.51 0.76 19.88
C LEU A 284 5.58 0.26 18.43
N THR A 285 4.99 0.99 17.49
CA THR A 285 5.03 0.64 16.05
C THR A 285 6.45 0.70 15.50
N ILE A 286 7.22 1.74 15.87
CA ILE A 286 8.64 1.86 15.51
C ILE A 286 9.46 0.74 16.17
N ALA A 287 9.26 0.49 17.46
CA ALA A 287 9.94 -0.58 18.20
C ALA A 287 9.64 -1.97 17.61
N PHE A 288 8.40 -2.19 17.15
CA PHE A 288 8.04 -3.40 16.43
C PHE A 288 8.80 -3.53 15.10
N GLY A 289 8.94 -2.43 14.34
CA GLY A 289 9.80 -2.40 13.15
C GLY A 289 11.26 -2.78 13.45
N ILE A 290 11.81 -2.32 14.57
CA ILE A 290 13.14 -2.74 15.06
C ILE A 290 13.17 -4.25 15.32
N GLY A 291 12.18 -4.79 16.03
CA GLY A 291 12.07 -6.24 16.26
C GLY A 291 12.01 -7.04 14.97
N MET A 292 11.28 -6.53 13.97
CA MET A 292 11.21 -7.15 12.65
C MET A 292 12.53 -7.13 11.89
N ALA A 293 13.39 -6.12 12.10
CA ALA A 293 14.72 -6.07 11.50
C ALA A 293 15.53 -7.31 11.90
N PHE A 294 15.60 -7.58 13.21
CA PHE A 294 16.27 -8.76 13.74
C PHE A 294 15.63 -10.06 13.24
N ALA A 295 14.31 -10.15 13.19
CA ALA A 295 13.62 -11.35 12.70
C ALA A 295 13.97 -11.66 11.23
N ILE A 296 14.04 -10.63 10.37
CA ILE A 296 14.43 -10.75 8.96
C ILE A 296 15.90 -11.19 8.84
N GLU A 297 16.78 -10.63 9.65
CA GLU A 297 18.19 -11.03 9.70
C GLU A 297 18.34 -12.49 10.15
N PHE A 298 17.67 -12.91 11.22
CA PHE A 298 17.70 -14.30 11.69
C PHE A 298 17.17 -15.28 10.64
N LEU A 299 16.10 -14.91 9.93
CA LEU A 299 15.57 -15.73 8.86
C LEU A 299 16.57 -15.88 7.72
N THR A 300 17.24 -14.78 7.34
CA THR A 300 18.28 -14.81 6.30
C THR A 300 19.47 -15.66 6.76
N ASP A 301 19.95 -15.46 8.00
CA ASP A 301 21.04 -16.24 8.62
C ASP A 301 20.80 -17.74 8.56
N TYR A 302 19.57 -18.18 8.87
CA TYR A 302 19.23 -19.59 8.85
C TYR A 302 19.53 -20.26 7.51
N TYR A 303 19.22 -19.59 6.39
CA TYR A 303 19.41 -20.14 5.05
C TYR A 303 20.84 -20.00 4.54
N VAL A 304 21.53 -18.89 4.85
CA VAL A 304 22.83 -18.58 4.22
C VAL A 304 24.04 -18.90 5.09
N SER A 305 23.89 -19.14 6.40
CA SER A 305 25.02 -19.32 7.31
C SER A 305 25.67 -20.71 7.19
N THR A 306 27.01 -20.75 7.25
CA THR A 306 27.83 -21.98 7.22
C THR A 306 27.57 -22.90 8.43
N HIS A 307 27.05 -22.35 9.52
CA HIS A 307 26.78 -23.10 10.75
C HIS A 307 25.37 -23.70 10.80
N LYS A 308 24.57 -23.51 9.74
CA LYS A 308 23.18 -23.93 9.69
C LYS A 308 22.99 -25.05 8.67
N LYS A 309 21.91 -25.81 8.88
CA LYS A 309 21.58 -27.01 8.11
C LYS A 309 21.50 -26.76 6.59
N PRO A 310 20.85 -25.68 6.08
CA PRO A 310 20.71 -25.48 4.63
C PRO A 310 22.04 -25.47 3.87
N VAL A 311 23.03 -24.71 4.33
CA VAL A 311 24.35 -24.65 3.67
C VAL A 311 25.15 -25.93 3.85
N GLN A 312 25.08 -26.55 5.03
CA GLN A 312 25.77 -27.81 5.32
C GLN A 312 25.27 -28.95 4.43
N GLU A 313 23.97 -29.01 4.15
CA GLU A 313 23.41 -29.99 3.23
C GLU A 313 23.90 -29.79 1.79
N VAL A 314 23.91 -28.54 1.31
CA VAL A 314 24.42 -28.21 -0.03
C VAL A 314 25.90 -28.54 -0.16
N ALA A 315 26.71 -28.25 0.86
CA ALA A 315 28.11 -28.65 0.90
C ALA A 315 28.27 -30.19 0.93
N GLY A 316 27.39 -30.88 1.66
CA GLY A 316 27.36 -32.35 1.77
C GLY A 316 27.19 -33.08 0.44
N VAL A 317 26.35 -32.54 -0.46
CA VAL A 317 26.10 -33.12 -1.78
C VAL A 317 27.16 -32.76 -2.82
N ALA A 318 28.16 -31.94 -2.48
CA ALA A 318 29.23 -31.54 -3.40
C ALA A 318 30.05 -32.72 -3.95
N THR A 319 30.14 -33.81 -3.19
CA THR A 319 30.80 -35.06 -3.62
C THR A 319 30.13 -35.71 -4.83
N ALA A 320 28.85 -35.44 -5.06
CA ALA A 320 28.10 -35.91 -6.22
C ALA A 320 28.19 -34.95 -7.42
N GLY A 321 28.92 -33.84 -7.29
CA GLY A 321 29.21 -32.87 -8.35
C GLY A 321 28.34 -31.61 -8.33
N PRO A 322 28.47 -30.74 -9.35
CA PRO A 322 27.82 -29.43 -9.37
C PRO A 322 26.28 -29.48 -9.45
N ALA A 323 25.72 -30.45 -10.19
CA ALA A 323 24.28 -30.48 -10.46
C ALA A 323 23.43 -30.67 -9.18
N PRO A 324 23.74 -31.64 -8.29
CA PRO A 324 23.05 -31.75 -7.00
C PRO A 324 23.12 -30.49 -6.14
N MET A 325 24.28 -29.82 -6.11
CA MET A 325 24.45 -28.56 -5.36
C MET A 325 23.56 -27.43 -5.89
N ILE A 326 23.47 -27.29 -7.23
CA ILE A 326 22.59 -26.31 -7.87
C ILE A 326 21.12 -26.63 -7.52
N ILE A 327 20.70 -27.89 -7.68
CA ILE A 327 19.32 -28.30 -7.42
C ILE A 327 18.93 -28.01 -5.97
N GLN A 328 19.75 -28.42 -5.00
CA GLN A 328 19.43 -28.26 -3.58
C GLN A 328 19.51 -26.81 -3.13
N GLY A 329 20.56 -26.06 -3.53
CA GLY A 329 20.68 -24.65 -3.16
C GLY A 329 19.56 -23.79 -3.77
N PHE A 330 19.17 -24.05 -5.03
CA PHE A 330 18.05 -23.35 -5.66
C PHE A 330 16.71 -23.65 -4.97
N ALA A 331 16.47 -24.92 -4.58
CA ALA A 331 15.27 -25.31 -3.86
C ALA A 331 15.15 -24.63 -2.49
N LEU A 332 16.23 -24.61 -1.71
CA LEU A 332 16.28 -23.92 -0.41
C LEU A 332 16.09 -22.41 -0.55
N ALA A 333 16.61 -21.81 -1.63
CA ALA A 333 16.43 -20.40 -1.89
C ALA A 333 14.98 -20.05 -2.27
N LEU A 334 14.30 -20.88 -3.05
CA LEU A 334 12.85 -20.74 -3.32
C LEU A 334 12.05 -20.75 -2.02
N GLU A 335 12.36 -21.70 -1.13
CA GLU A 335 11.74 -21.81 0.19
C GLU A 335 11.99 -20.54 1.03
N SER A 336 13.24 -20.07 1.11
CA SER A 336 13.61 -18.86 1.86
C SER A 336 12.87 -17.61 1.39
N SER A 337 12.60 -17.53 0.09
CA SER A 337 11.87 -16.42 -0.53
C SER A 337 10.42 -16.34 -0.06
N VAL A 338 9.75 -17.49 0.07
CA VAL A 338 8.37 -17.58 0.59
C VAL A 338 8.32 -17.17 2.06
N PHE A 339 9.24 -17.67 2.90
CA PHE A 339 9.27 -17.29 4.31
C PHE A 339 9.55 -15.81 4.51
N MET A 340 10.42 -15.22 3.68
CA MET A 340 10.67 -13.77 3.72
C MET A 340 9.40 -12.97 3.42
N VAL A 341 8.57 -13.42 2.46
CA VAL A 341 7.26 -12.79 2.21
C VAL A 341 6.36 -12.85 3.44
N PHE A 342 6.31 -13.98 4.15
CA PHE A 342 5.52 -14.07 5.39
C PHE A 342 6.02 -13.11 6.48
N SER A 343 7.34 -12.96 6.65
CA SER A 343 7.91 -11.97 7.56
C SER A 343 7.47 -10.54 7.20
N ILE A 344 7.46 -10.19 5.91
CA ILE A 344 6.97 -8.89 5.45
C ILE A 344 5.47 -8.74 5.68
N VAL A 345 4.66 -9.76 5.38
CA VAL A 345 3.21 -9.74 5.65
C VAL A 345 2.94 -9.48 7.13
N PHE A 346 3.68 -10.14 8.02
CA PHE A 346 3.58 -9.91 9.47
C PHE A 346 3.97 -8.47 9.83
N ALA A 347 5.03 -7.92 9.22
CA ALA A 347 5.42 -6.53 9.40
C ALA A 347 4.32 -5.54 8.97
N LEU A 348 3.57 -5.85 7.90
CA LEU A 348 2.53 -4.99 7.32
C LEU A 348 1.17 -5.12 8.01
N ILE A 349 0.82 -6.27 8.59
CA ILE A 349 -0.45 -6.49 9.30
C ILE A 349 -0.48 -5.78 10.66
N MET A 350 0.64 -5.79 11.40
CA MET A 350 0.67 -5.27 12.76
C MET A 350 0.26 -3.79 12.89
N PRO A 351 0.62 -2.89 11.97
CA PRO A 351 0.07 -1.53 11.92
C PRO A 351 -1.46 -1.46 11.85
N LEU A 352 -2.14 -2.42 11.20
CA LEU A 352 -3.60 -2.48 11.16
C LEU A 352 -4.18 -2.95 12.49
N VAL A 353 -3.41 -3.70 13.29
CA VAL A 353 -3.79 -4.13 14.64
C VAL A 353 -3.55 -3.02 15.66
N PHE A 354 -2.44 -2.29 15.54
CA PHE A 354 -2.15 -1.14 16.40
C PHE A 354 -3.07 0.02 16.09
N PHE A 355 -3.37 0.27 14.81
CA PHE A 355 -4.26 1.35 14.39
C PHE A 355 -5.46 0.80 13.62
N PRO A 356 -6.41 0.12 14.30
CA PRO A 356 -7.57 -0.47 13.63
C PRO A 356 -8.45 0.62 13.01
N PRO A 357 -8.79 0.51 11.71
CA PRO A 357 -9.63 1.50 11.03
C PRO A 357 -10.98 1.74 11.69
N SER A 358 -11.54 0.71 12.34
CA SER A 358 -12.83 0.80 13.07
C SER A 358 -12.77 1.74 14.28
N LEU A 359 -11.61 1.84 14.94
CA LEU A 359 -11.43 2.70 16.11
C LEU A 359 -10.97 4.10 15.71
N TYR A 360 -10.14 4.19 14.66
CA TYR A 360 -9.45 5.42 14.29
C TYR A 360 -9.97 6.09 13.01
N GLY A 361 -11.09 5.62 12.44
CA GLY A 361 -11.84 6.35 11.41
C GLY A 361 -11.39 6.16 9.98
N GLY A 362 -10.63 5.10 9.70
CA GLY A 362 -10.14 4.80 8.37
C GLY A 362 -8.72 4.25 8.36
N MET A 363 -8.22 3.97 7.15
CA MET A 363 -6.93 3.30 6.98
C MET A 363 -5.72 4.23 7.02
N ILE A 364 -5.91 5.56 7.07
CA ILE A 364 -4.80 6.52 6.98
C ILE A 364 -3.78 6.33 8.11
N LEU A 365 -4.26 6.09 9.33
CA LEU A 365 -3.39 5.87 10.48
C LEU A 365 -2.70 4.50 10.41
N SER A 366 -3.38 3.48 9.89
CA SER A 366 -2.80 2.16 9.65
C SER A 366 -1.68 2.21 8.61
N PHE A 367 -1.88 2.92 7.49
CA PHE A 367 -0.85 3.11 6.46
C PHE A 367 0.30 3.98 6.95
N TYR A 368 0.02 5.00 7.76
CA TYR A 368 1.08 5.73 8.45
C TYR A 368 1.88 4.80 9.38
N GLY A 369 1.21 3.89 10.09
CA GLY A 369 1.86 2.84 10.87
C GLY A 369 2.75 1.92 10.03
N VAL A 370 2.37 1.57 8.80
CA VAL A 370 3.24 0.82 7.86
C VAL A 370 4.53 1.59 7.56
N ALA A 371 4.43 2.90 7.32
CA ALA A 371 5.61 3.74 7.13
C ALA A 371 6.47 3.81 8.40
N LEU A 372 5.88 3.81 9.60
CA LEU A 372 6.61 3.78 10.87
C LEU A 372 7.30 2.44 11.14
N VAL A 373 6.71 1.31 10.75
CA VAL A 373 7.40 0.02 10.77
C VAL A 373 8.61 0.05 9.83
N GLY A 374 8.44 0.60 8.63
CA GLY A 374 9.55 0.84 7.70
C GLY A 374 10.66 1.72 8.29
N LEU A 375 10.28 2.79 8.99
CA LEU A 375 11.23 3.65 9.72
C LEU A 375 11.94 2.87 10.83
N GLY A 376 11.20 2.07 11.60
CA GLY A 376 11.73 1.20 12.66
C GLY A 376 12.78 0.23 12.12
N LEU A 377 12.49 -0.45 11.00
CA LEU A 377 13.46 -1.30 10.32
C LEU A 377 14.75 -0.53 10.02
N LEU A 378 14.65 0.68 9.48
CA LEU A 378 15.81 1.50 9.07
C LEU A 378 16.55 2.19 10.23
N THR A 379 16.06 2.17 11.47
CA THR A 379 16.81 2.78 12.60
C THR A 379 18.16 2.10 12.84
N THR A 380 18.30 0.82 12.50
CA THR A 380 19.55 0.06 12.60
C THR A 380 20.45 0.22 11.37
N THR A 381 20.11 1.10 10.42
CA THR A 381 20.85 1.26 9.14
C THR A 381 22.34 1.50 9.35
N GLY A 382 22.74 2.26 10.38
CA GLY A 382 24.16 2.50 10.67
C GLY A 382 24.94 1.21 10.97
N TYR A 383 24.32 0.28 11.70
CA TYR A 383 24.90 -1.03 12.01
C TYR A 383 24.91 -1.94 10.76
N VAL A 384 23.78 -2.00 10.04
CA VAL A 384 23.63 -2.79 8.82
C VAL A 384 24.66 -2.36 7.76
N LEU A 385 24.83 -1.06 7.54
CA LEU A 385 25.79 -0.53 6.57
C LEU A 385 27.23 -0.79 6.98
N ALA A 386 27.55 -0.73 8.28
CA ALA A 386 28.87 -1.09 8.78
C ALA A 386 29.18 -2.57 8.53
N MET A 387 28.21 -3.47 8.75
CA MET A 387 28.35 -4.90 8.43
C MET A 387 28.50 -5.14 6.92
N ASP A 388 27.71 -4.46 6.08
CA ASP A 388 27.80 -4.62 4.62
C ASP A 388 29.15 -4.11 4.10
N THR A 389 29.63 -2.99 4.63
CA THR A 389 30.94 -2.41 4.25
C THR A 389 32.12 -3.23 4.78
N PHE A 390 31.96 -3.90 5.92
CA PHE A 390 32.98 -4.77 6.48
C PHE A 390 33.38 -5.89 5.52
N GLY A 391 32.42 -6.49 4.79
CA GLY A 391 32.68 -7.57 3.84
C GLY A 391 33.67 -7.20 2.71
N PRO A 392 33.38 -6.19 1.88
CA PRO A 392 34.31 -5.74 0.84
C PRO A 392 35.66 -5.25 1.38
N ILE A 393 35.72 -4.71 2.59
CA ILE A 393 37.00 -4.31 3.21
C ILE A 393 37.83 -5.56 3.54
N SER A 394 37.22 -6.59 4.14
CA SER A 394 37.94 -7.82 4.50
C SER A 394 38.36 -8.63 3.27
N ASP A 395 37.53 -8.69 2.23
CA ASP A 395 37.85 -9.31 0.94
C ASP A 395 39.06 -8.61 0.28
N ASN A 396 39.04 -7.28 0.18
CA ASN A 396 40.17 -6.52 -0.35
C ASN A 396 41.45 -6.70 0.50
N ALA A 397 41.32 -6.75 1.83
CA ALA A 397 42.47 -6.98 2.71
C ALA A 397 43.10 -8.36 2.46
N GLN A 398 42.29 -9.41 2.30
CA GLN A 398 42.78 -10.73 1.94
C GLN A 398 43.43 -10.73 0.55
N GLY A 399 42.81 -10.09 -0.44
CA GLY A 399 43.37 -9.98 -1.79
C GLY A 399 44.73 -9.28 -1.81
N VAL A 400 44.86 -8.15 -1.12
CA VAL A 400 46.14 -7.41 -0.98
C VAL A 400 47.18 -8.25 -0.25
N PHE A 401 46.78 -9.00 0.78
CA PHE A 401 47.68 -9.87 1.54
C PHE A 401 48.20 -11.05 0.72
N GLU A 402 47.38 -11.62 -0.16
CA GLU A 402 47.82 -12.66 -1.11
C GLU A 402 48.73 -12.06 -2.19
N MET A 403 48.36 -10.90 -2.76
CA MET A 403 49.13 -10.23 -3.81
C MET A 403 50.48 -9.66 -3.34
N SER A 404 50.65 -9.38 -2.05
CA SER A 404 51.92 -8.90 -1.48
C SER A 404 52.97 -10.01 -1.31
N GLY A 405 52.56 -11.28 -1.37
CA GLY A 405 53.43 -12.44 -1.11
C GLY A 405 53.67 -12.75 0.37
N GLU A 406 53.19 -11.89 1.29
CA GLU A 406 53.30 -12.09 2.76
C GLU A 406 52.56 -13.35 3.25
N GLY A 407 51.52 -13.77 2.52
CA GLY A 407 50.75 -14.98 2.84
C GLY A 407 51.53 -16.29 2.74
N HIS A 408 52.66 -16.33 2.03
CA HIS A 408 53.46 -17.54 1.85
C HIS A 408 54.33 -17.89 3.08
N GLY A 409 54.61 -16.92 3.96
CA GLY A 409 55.40 -17.12 5.19
C GLY A 409 54.64 -16.89 6.49
N ASN A 410 53.50 -16.18 6.45
CA ASN A 410 52.74 -15.78 7.63
C ASN A 410 51.38 -16.50 7.70
N VAL A 411 51.40 -17.75 8.14
CA VAL A 411 50.20 -18.61 8.29
C VAL A 411 49.17 -18.00 9.24
N TYR A 412 49.62 -17.30 10.29
CA TYR A 412 48.72 -16.64 11.22
C TYR A 412 47.95 -15.49 10.54
N GLY A 413 48.65 -14.62 9.83
CA GLY A 413 48.07 -13.51 9.08
C GLY A 413 47.09 -14.00 8.01
N LEU A 414 47.46 -15.04 7.26
CA LEU A 414 46.60 -15.66 6.24
C LEU A 414 45.28 -16.17 6.85
N LYS A 415 45.36 -16.91 7.98
CA LYS A 415 44.17 -17.40 8.68
C LYS A 415 43.34 -16.25 9.27
N ALA A 416 43.97 -15.16 9.69
CA ALA A 416 43.26 -13.99 10.21
C ALA A 416 42.44 -13.31 9.10
N VAL A 417 43.04 -13.00 7.95
CA VAL A 417 42.33 -12.36 6.83
C VAL A 417 41.24 -13.27 6.24
N GLN A 418 41.48 -14.58 6.15
CA GLN A 418 40.48 -15.56 5.71
C GLN A 418 39.27 -15.63 6.64
N ARG A 419 39.48 -15.56 7.96
CA ARG A 419 38.37 -15.50 8.93
C ARG A 419 37.55 -14.22 8.80
N LEU A 420 38.21 -13.09 8.54
CA LEU A 420 37.53 -11.81 8.33
C LEU A 420 36.72 -11.81 7.03
N ASP A 421 37.23 -12.39 5.94
CA ASP A 421 36.48 -12.60 4.69
C ASP A 421 35.27 -13.51 4.91
N ALA A 422 35.44 -14.64 5.60
CA ALA A 422 34.33 -15.55 5.90
C ALA A 422 33.19 -14.87 6.70
N ALA A 423 33.54 -14.08 7.72
CA ALA A 423 32.58 -13.26 8.45
C ALA A 423 31.96 -12.16 7.57
N GLY A 424 32.77 -11.57 6.68
CA GLY A 424 32.36 -10.59 5.68
C GLY A 424 31.30 -11.12 4.71
N ASN A 425 31.46 -12.35 4.23
CA ASN A 425 30.51 -12.96 3.29
C ASN A 425 29.16 -13.27 3.97
N THR A 426 29.18 -13.73 5.22
CA THR A 426 27.96 -13.93 6.02
C THR A 426 27.24 -12.61 6.25
N THR A 427 27.96 -11.56 6.69
CA THR A 427 27.39 -10.23 6.92
C THR A 427 26.86 -9.57 5.64
N LYS A 428 27.54 -9.73 4.51
CA LYS A 428 27.08 -9.29 3.18
C LYS A 428 25.78 -9.98 2.76
N ALA A 429 25.63 -11.27 3.06
CA ALA A 429 24.39 -11.99 2.76
C ALA A 429 23.21 -11.51 3.62
N LEU A 430 23.42 -11.29 4.93
CA LEU A 430 22.40 -10.78 5.85
C LEU A 430 21.89 -9.40 5.43
N THR A 431 22.82 -8.50 5.11
CA THR A 431 22.51 -7.12 4.76
C THR A 431 21.77 -7.01 3.42
N LYS A 432 22.05 -7.90 2.45
CA LYS A 432 21.25 -8.04 1.21
C LYS A 432 19.79 -8.41 1.50
N GLY A 433 19.56 -9.44 2.32
CA GLY A 433 18.21 -9.86 2.71
C GLY A 433 17.43 -8.73 3.40
N PHE A 434 18.08 -8.02 4.32
CA PHE A 434 17.53 -6.86 4.99
C PHE A 434 17.22 -5.70 4.02
N ALA A 435 18.13 -5.37 3.10
CA ALA A 435 17.93 -4.31 2.12
C ALA A 435 16.75 -4.60 1.18
N ILE A 436 16.54 -5.86 0.83
CA ILE A 436 15.40 -6.32 0.02
C ILE A 436 14.09 -6.18 0.81
N ALA A 437 14.02 -6.66 2.05
CA ALA A 437 12.79 -6.60 2.84
C ALA A 437 12.37 -5.15 3.16
N THR A 438 13.31 -4.29 3.53
CA THR A 438 13.05 -2.86 3.78
C THR A 438 12.57 -2.13 2.53
N ALA A 439 13.09 -2.51 1.35
CA ALA A 439 12.65 -1.95 0.09
C ALA A 439 11.19 -2.26 -0.22
N VAL A 440 10.73 -3.49 0.06
CA VAL A 440 9.34 -3.87 -0.16
C VAL A 440 8.40 -3.14 0.78
N VAL A 441 8.75 -3.01 2.06
CA VAL A 441 7.94 -2.24 3.02
C VAL A 441 7.82 -0.78 2.56
N ALA A 442 8.92 -0.17 2.13
CA ALA A 442 8.90 1.18 1.56
C ALA A 442 8.09 1.26 0.25
N ALA A 443 8.20 0.26 -0.61
CA ALA A 443 7.45 0.17 -1.85
C ALA A 443 5.93 0.11 -1.62
N VAL A 444 5.47 -0.61 -0.58
CA VAL A 444 4.05 -0.65 -0.19
C VAL A 444 3.56 0.72 0.31
N ALA A 445 4.38 1.45 1.07
CA ALA A 445 4.05 2.81 1.50
C ALA A 445 3.98 3.79 0.31
N LEU A 446 4.94 3.71 -0.62
CA LEU A 446 4.92 4.50 -1.86
C LEU A 446 3.75 4.14 -2.76
N PHE A 447 3.37 2.86 -2.80
CA PHE A 447 2.20 2.39 -3.54
C PHE A 447 0.91 3.03 -3.01
N HIS A 448 0.75 3.14 -1.69
CA HIS A 448 -0.39 3.89 -1.12
C HIS A 448 -0.37 5.37 -1.54
N SER A 449 0.81 6.00 -1.50
CA SER A 449 0.98 7.40 -1.93
C SER A 449 0.62 7.59 -3.41
N TYR A 450 0.90 6.59 -4.26
CA TYR A 450 0.51 6.59 -5.67
C TYR A 450 -1.02 6.52 -5.84
N LEU A 451 -1.72 5.71 -5.05
CA LEU A 451 -3.19 5.64 -5.09
C LEU A 451 -3.82 6.98 -4.73
N GLU A 452 -3.25 7.70 -3.76
CA GLU A 452 -3.68 9.04 -3.37
C GLU A 452 -3.42 10.05 -4.50
N ALA A 453 -2.17 10.13 -4.98
CA ALA A 453 -1.78 11.06 -6.04
C ALA A 453 -2.55 10.83 -7.37
N SER A 454 -3.00 9.60 -7.60
CA SER A 454 -3.79 9.21 -8.79
C SER A 454 -5.30 9.28 -8.58
N LYS A 455 -5.79 9.80 -7.45
CA LYS A 455 -7.22 9.88 -7.09
C LYS A 455 -7.94 8.52 -7.08
N LEU A 456 -7.21 7.43 -6.86
CA LEU A 456 -7.75 6.07 -6.89
C LEU A 456 -8.27 5.60 -5.53
N GLN A 457 -8.04 6.34 -4.43
CA GLN A 457 -8.50 5.93 -3.10
C GLN A 457 -10.02 5.70 -3.02
N ALA A 458 -10.83 6.53 -3.69
CA ALA A 458 -12.29 6.41 -3.71
C ALA A 458 -12.80 5.26 -4.61
N PHE A 459 -12.03 4.89 -5.64
CA PHE A 459 -12.43 3.88 -6.62
C PHE A 459 -11.87 2.47 -6.32
N GLY A 460 -10.74 2.42 -5.62
CA GLY A 460 -9.99 1.21 -5.33
C GLY A 460 -9.33 0.56 -6.55
N LEU A 461 -8.65 -0.55 -6.30
CA LEU A 461 -8.07 -1.43 -7.32
C LEU A 461 -8.76 -2.79 -7.29
N ARG A 462 -9.79 -2.91 -8.11
CA ARG A 462 -10.58 -4.13 -8.27
C ARG A 462 -9.83 -5.14 -9.15
N LEU A 463 -9.32 -6.22 -8.56
CA LEU A 463 -8.55 -7.23 -9.31
C LEU A 463 -9.40 -7.99 -10.34
N ASP A 464 -10.72 -7.95 -10.22
CA ASP A 464 -11.68 -8.46 -11.21
C ASP A 464 -11.81 -7.56 -12.46
N THR A 465 -11.26 -6.33 -12.42
CA THR A 465 -11.19 -5.45 -13.58
C THR A 465 -10.07 -5.89 -14.53
N PRO A 466 -10.35 -6.18 -15.83
CA PRO A 466 -9.36 -6.71 -16.76
C PRO A 466 -8.09 -5.87 -16.88
N GLU A 467 -8.20 -4.54 -16.96
CA GLU A 467 -7.05 -3.65 -17.12
C GLU A 467 -6.11 -3.69 -15.91
N ILE A 468 -6.67 -3.80 -14.70
CA ILE A 468 -5.91 -3.91 -13.45
C ILE A 468 -5.18 -5.26 -13.41
N PHE A 469 -5.89 -6.33 -13.76
CA PHE A 469 -5.31 -7.67 -13.80
C PHE A 469 -4.22 -7.81 -14.86
N LEU A 470 -4.42 -7.23 -16.06
CA LEU A 470 -3.39 -7.21 -17.11
C LEU A 470 -2.17 -6.40 -16.67
N GLY A 471 -2.39 -5.26 -16.01
CA GLY A 471 -1.34 -4.49 -15.35
C GLY A 471 -0.53 -5.36 -14.39
N LEU A 472 -1.22 -6.09 -13.50
CA LEU A 472 -0.61 -7.03 -12.53
C LEU A 472 0.28 -8.07 -13.20
N LEU A 473 -0.18 -8.70 -14.30
CA LEU A 473 0.60 -9.69 -15.04
C LEU A 473 1.86 -9.07 -15.67
N ILE A 474 1.75 -7.89 -16.28
CA ILE A 474 2.88 -7.20 -16.90
C ILE A 474 3.90 -6.79 -15.83
N GLY A 475 3.41 -6.27 -14.70
CA GLY A 475 4.24 -5.92 -13.55
C GLY A 475 4.96 -7.14 -12.98
N GLY A 476 4.25 -8.25 -12.84
CA GLY A 476 4.79 -9.53 -12.40
C GLY A 476 5.92 -10.08 -13.29
N ALA A 477 5.84 -9.82 -14.59
CA ALA A 477 6.86 -10.27 -15.55
C ALA A 477 8.11 -9.38 -15.55
N ALA A 478 8.02 -8.13 -15.10
CA ALA A 478 9.10 -7.16 -15.24
C ALA A 478 10.38 -7.54 -14.46
N PRO A 479 10.30 -7.99 -13.20
CA PRO A 479 11.47 -8.49 -12.46
C PRO A 479 12.17 -9.67 -13.14
N TYR A 480 11.42 -10.59 -13.73
CA TYR A 480 12.00 -11.74 -14.45
C TYR A 480 12.78 -11.30 -15.68
N LEU A 481 12.22 -10.37 -16.47
CA LEU A 481 12.88 -9.84 -17.65
C LEU A 481 14.14 -9.03 -17.26
N PHE A 482 14.06 -8.24 -16.20
CA PHE A 482 15.20 -7.50 -15.66
C PHE A 482 16.32 -8.45 -15.20
N SER A 483 16.00 -9.47 -14.41
CA SER A 483 16.97 -10.48 -13.94
C SER A 483 17.60 -11.23 -15.11
N ALA A 484 16.80 -11.64 -16.10
CA ALA A 484 17.34 -12.30 -17.28
C ALA A 484 18.33 -11.40 -18.05
N SER A 485 18.03 -10.11 -18.18
CA SER A 485 18.94 -9.15 -18.84
C SER A 485 20.25 -8.99 -18.09
N THR A 486 20.21 -8.83 -16.76
CA THR A 486 21.41 -8.58 -15.95
C THR A 486 22.28 -9.82 -15.80
N ILE A 487 21.69 -11.01 -15.64
CA ILE A 487 22.44 -12.27 -15.59
C ILE A 487 23.16 -12.52 -16.92
N ASN A 488 22.48 -12.33 -18.06
CA ASN A 488 23.09 -12.51 -19.37
C ASN A 488 24.19 -11.49 -19.65
N ALA A 489 24.04 -10.25 -19.18
CA ALA A 489 25.06 -9.22 -19.27
C ALA A 489 26.36 -9.63 -18.55
N VAL A 490 26.24 -10.13 -17.31
CA VAL A 490 27.40 -10.64 -16.56
C VAL A 490 28.01 -11.84 -17.28
N GLY A 491 27.20 -12.79 -17.76
CA GLY A 491 27.70 -13.95 -18.49
C GLY A 491 28.55 -13.58 -19.72
N ARG A 492 28.11 -12.58 -20.51
CA ARG A 492 28.90 -12.04 -21.64
C ARG A 492 30.20 -11.39 -21.19
N ALA A 493 30.13 -10.52 -20.17
CA ALA A 493 31.30 -9.78 -19.68
C ALA A 493 32.35 -10.73 -19.08
N SER A 494 31.92 -11.70 -18.28
CA SER A 494 32.79 -12.73 -17.70
C SER A 494 33.45 -13.57 -18.79
N PHE A 495 32.75 -13.88 -19.88
CA PHE A 495 33.35 -14.63 -20.98
C PHE A 495 34.46 -13.85 -21.71
N GLN A 496 34.25 -12.55 -21.96
CA GLN A 496 35.29 -11.67 -22.51
C GLN A 496 36.51 -11.61 -21.60
N LEU A 497 36.29 -11.49 -20.28
CA LEU A 497 37.36 -11.46 -19.29
C LEU A 497 38.14 -12.78 -19.25
N ILE A 498 37.46 -13.93 -19.27
CA ILE A 498 38.11 -15.25 -19.29
C ILE A 498 39.00 -15.42 -20.52
N ASN A 499 38.53 -15.00 -21.69
CA ASN A 499 39.32 -15.10 -22.92
C ASN A 499 40.53 -14.20 -22.90
N GLU A 500 40.42 -12.98 -22.35
CA GLU A 500 41.56 -12.09 -22.19
C GLU A 500 42.59 -12.68 -21.23
N VAL A 501 42.19 -13.21 -20.08
CA VAL A 501 43.10 -13.88 -19.13
C VAL A 501 43.78 -15.08 -19.80
N ARG A 502 43.03 -15.91 -20.53
CA ARG A 502 43.59 -17.04 -21.30
C ARG A 502 44.52 -16.59 -22.41
N ARG A 503 44.22 -15.47 -23.08
CA ARG A 503 45.08 -14.89 -24.11
C ARG A 503 46.41 -14.46 -23.49
N GLN A 504 46.38 -13.74 -22.36
CA GLN A 504 47.60 -13.31 -21.65
C GLN A 504 48.47 -14.50 -21.23
N PHE A 505 47.89 -15.53 -20.59
CA PHE A 505 48.64 -16.73 -20.19
C PHE A 505 49.23 -17.51 -21.37
N ARG A 506 48.55 -17.53 -22.53
CA ARG A 506 49.06 -18.18 -23.73
C ARG A 506 50.14 -17.35 -24.43
N SER A 507 49.95 -16.04 -24.54
CA SER A 507 50.89 -15.14 -25.24
C SER A 507 52.15 -14.85 -24.43
N ASP A 508 52.08 -14.92 -23.10
CA ASP A 508 53.21 -14.69 -22.21
C ASP A 508 53.29 -15.78 -21.11
N PRO A 509 54.02 -16.88 -21.37
CA PRO A 509 54.28 -17.93 -20.38
C PRO A 509 55.07 -17.42 -19.16
N GLY A 510 55.73 -16.25 -19.26
CA GLY A 510 56.42 -15.57 -18.18
C GLY A 510 55.50 -15.27 -17.00
N ILE A 511 54.19 -15.09 -17.24
CA ILE A 511 53.19 -14.80 -16.22
C ILE A 511 53.03 -15.99 -15.27
N MET A 512 52.89 -17.20 -15.81
CA MET A 512 52.71 -18.42 -15.01
C MET A 512 53.98 -18.81 -14.25
N THR A 513 55.15 -18.45 -14.79
CA THR A 513 56.45 -18.61 -14.12
C THR A 513 56.79 -17.45 -13.17
N ARG A 514 55.91 -16.45 -13.04
CA ARG A 514 56.07 -15.24 -12.21
C ARG A 514 57.27 -14.36 -12.60
N THR A 515 57.74 -14.44 -13.84
CA THR A 515 58.85 -13.63 -14.37
C THR A 515 58.38 -12.36 -15.09
N SER A 516 57.14 -12.34 -15.57
CA SER A 516 56.49 -11.16 -16.14
C SER A 516 55.19 -10.80 -15.42
N LYS A 517 54.75 -9.54 -15.53
CA LYS A 517 53.52 -9.05 -14.91
C LYS A 517 52.35 -9.13 -15.90
N PRO A 518 51.16 -9.58 -15.46
CA PRO A 518 49.93 -9.50 -16.26
C PRO A 518 49.55 -8.07 -16.64
N ASP A 519 48.82 -7.91 -17.74
CA ASP A 519 48.17 -6.66 -18.09
C ASP A 519 46.81 -6.54 -17.39
N TYR A 520 46.84 -5.95 -16.19
CA TYR A 520 45.63 -5.69 -15.40
C TYR A 520 44.73 -4.63 -16.03
N ALA A 521 45.31 -3.62 -16.69
CA ALA A 521 44.56 -2.49 -17.25
C ALA A 521 43.60 -2.96 -18.34
N ARG A 522 44.03 -3.94 -19.14
CA ARG A 522 43.16 -4.55 -20.16
C ARG A 522 41.94 -5.22 -19.55
N CYS A 523 42.10 -6.03 -18.51
CA CYS A 523 41.00 -6.67 -17.79
C CYS A 523 40.01 -5.64 -17.23
N VAL A 524 40.53 -4.57 -16.59
CA VAL A 524 39.70 -3.47 -16.06
C VAL A 524 38.92 -2.79 -17.19
N SER A 525 39.55 -2.48 -18.31
CA SER A 525 38.88 -1.81 -19.44
C SER A 525 37.69 -2.60 -20.00
N ILE A 526 37.80 -3.94 -20.05
CA ILE A 526 36.74 -4.84 -20.53
C ILE A 526 35.54 -4.77 -19.59
N VAL A 527 35.75 -4.97 -18.28
CA VAL A 527 34.66 -4.98 -17.30
C VAL A 527 34.02 -3.60 -17.16
N THR A 528 34.79 -2.51 -17.23
CA THR A 528 34.26 -1.14 -17.18
C THR A 528 33.37 -0.83 -18.39
N ALA A 529 33.85 -1.13 -19.60
CA ALA A 529 33.08 -0.87 -20.81
C ALA A 529 31.81 -1.74 -20.87
N ALA A 530 31.91 -3.01 -20.47
CA ALA A 530 30.76 -3.90 -20.41
C ALA A 530 29.72 -3.41 -19.40
N ALA A 531 30.12 -3.08 -18.17
CA ALA A 531 29.19 -2.60 -17.14
C ALA A 531 28.43 -1.34 -17.57
N GLN A 532 29.11 -0.35 -18.14
CA GLN A 532 28.49 0.89 -18.62
C GLN A 532 27.48 0.64 -19.75
N LYS A 533 27.83 -0.22 -20.72
CA LYS A 533 26.98 -0.52 -21.87
C LYS A 533 25.76 -1.36 -21.50
N GLU A 534 25.95 -2.34 -20.63
CA GLU A 534 24.93 -3.34 -20.30
C GLU A 534 23.86 -2.81 -19.32
N LEU A 535 24.17 -1.79 -18.51
CA LEU A 535 23.21 -1.17 -17.58
C LEU A 535 22.13 -0.32 -18.26
N ILE A 536 22.37 0.14 -19.49
CA ILE A 536 21.44 1.02 -20.22
C ILE A 536 20.09 0.32 -20.46
N GLY A 537 20.11 -0.94 -20.90
CA GLY A 537 18.89 -1.70 -21.20
C GLY A 537 17.97 -1.85 -19.97
N PRO A 538 18.46 -2.44 -18.86
CA PRO A 538 17.70 -2.56 -17.61
C PRO A 538 17.18 -1.22 -17.07
N ALA A 539 17.95 -0.12 -17.19
CA ALA A 539 17.50 1.21 -16.77
C ALA A 539 16.34 1.74 -17.64
N ILE A 540 16.43 1.59 -18.97
CA ILE A 540 15.32 1.94 -19.88
C ILE A 540 14.08 1.11 -19.55
N LEU A 541 14.24 -0.19 -19.26
CA LEU A 541 13.13 -1.06 -18.87
C LEU A 541 12.42 -0.55 -17.61
N ALA A 542 13.18 -0.16 -16.58
CA ALA A 542 12.65 0.35 -15.32
C ALA A 542 11.78 1.60 -15.47
N ILE A 543 12.10 2.47 -16.43
CA ILE A 543 11.43 3.75 -16.64
C ILE A 543 10.32 3.66 -17.70
N ALA A 544 10.62 3.06 -18.85
CA ALA A 544 9.70 3.03 -19.99
C ALA A 544 8.51 2.10 -19.76
N LEU A 545 8.65 1.03 -18.97
CA LEU A 545 7.58 0.05 -18.76
C LEU A 545 6.39 0.61 -17.94
N PRO A 546 6.58 1.29 -16.79
CA PRO A 546 5.51 2.00 -16.11
C PRO A 546 4.79 3.03 -17.01
N ILE A 547 5.56 3.78 -17.82
CA ILE A 547 5.04 4.78 -18.76
C ILE A 547 4.16 4.12 -19.82
N ALA A 548 4.64 3.03 -20.42
CA ALA A 548 3.91 2.28 -21.43
C ALA A 548 2.57 1.74 -20.89
N VAL A 549 2.56 1.20 -19.67
CA VAL A 549 1.34 0.69 -19.03
C VAL A 549 0.38 1.84 -18.70
N GLY A 550 0.85 2.87 -18.00
CA GLY A 550 -0.01 3.99 -17.57
C GLY A 550 -0.68 4.72 -18.73
N PHE A 551 0.07 5.09 -19.77
CA PHE A 551 -0.52 5.76 -20.94
C PHE A 551 -1.20 4.79 -21.91
N GLY A 552 -0.69 3.57 -22.08
CA GLY A 552 -1.23 2.61 -23.03
C GLY A 552 -2.64 2.15 -22.68
N PHE A 553 -2.89 1.83 -21.42
CA PHE A 553 -4.23 1.45 -20.95
C PHE A 553 -5.20 2.63 -20.85
N SER A 554 -4.72 3.87 -21.00
CA SER A 554 -5.56 5.08 -21.08
C SER A 554 -6.16 5.30 -22.48
N ILE A 555 -5.63 4.67 -23.53
CA ILE A 555 -6.03 4.90 -24.93
C ILE A 555 -7.50 4.50 -25.14
N GLY A 556 -8.30 5.43 -25.69
CA GLY A 556 -9.70 5.17 -26.04
C GLY A 556 -10.64 4.97 -24.84
N LYS A 557 -10.19 5.28 -23.62
CA LYS A 557 -11.00 5.16 -22.41
C LYS A 557 -11.77 6.44 -22.13
N ALA A 558 -13.01 6.28 -21.67
CA ALA A 558 -13.87 7.41 -21.32
C ALA A 558 -13.37 8.11 -20.04
N PRO A 559 -13.35 9.45 -19.99
CA PRO A 559 -13.00 10.16 -18.77
C PRO A 559 -14.03 9.92 -17.66
N THR A 560 -13.55 9.71 -16.45
CA THR A 560 -14.32 9.76 -15.21
C THR A 560 -14.42 11.22 -14.75
N ILE A 561 -15.64 11.70 -14.48
CA ILE A 561 -15.85 13.06 -13.99
C ILE A 561 -15.77 13.06 -12.45
N ILE A 562 -14.87 13.88 -11.91
CA ILE A 562 -14.64 14.05 -10.46
C ILE A 562 -14.75 15.55 -10.16
N ASN A 563 -15.79 15.97 -9.41
CA ASN A 563 -16.22 17.38 -9.19
C ASN A 563 -16.22 18.21 -10.48
N GLY A 564 -16.91 17.71 -11.50
CA GLY A 564 -17.08 18.41 -12.78
C GLY A 564 -15.83 18.46 -13.65
N GLN A 565 -14.70 17.91 -13.20
CA GLN A 565 -13.46 17.84 -13.96
C GLN A 565 -13.25 16.43 -14.54
N PRO A 566 -12.90 16.29 -15.83
CA PRO A 566 -12.62 15.00 -16.44
C PRO A 566 -11.23 14.47 -16.07
N TYR A 567 -11.16 13.18 -15.70
CA TYR A 567 -9.92 12.45 -15.43
C TYR A 567 -9.92 11.12 -16.17
N ASN A 568 -8.77 10.63 -16.61
CA ASN A 568 -8.64 9.28 -17.15
C ASN A 568 -8.02 8.36 -16.10
N LEU A 569 -8.83 7.53 -15.45
CA LEU A 569 -8.36 6.70 -14.34
C LEU A 569 -7.92 5.30 -14.78
N THR A 570 -8.35 4.81 -15.94
CA THR A 570 -8.14 3.41 -16.33
C THR A 570 -6.66 3.06 -16.46
N GLY A 571 -5.86 3.94 -17.07
CA GLY A 571 -4.42 3.71 -17.17
C GLY A 571 -3.72 3.78 -15.82
N ALA A 572 -4.12 4.70 -14.95
CA ALA A 572 -3.61 4.76 -13.58
C ALA A 572 -3.98 3.52 -12.76
N GLN A 573 -5.17 2.95 -12.96
CA GLN A 573 -5.59 1.69 -12.35
C GLN A 573 -4.77 0.49 -12.85
N ALA A 574 -4.55 0.39 -14.17
CA ALA A 574 -3.69 -0.63 -14.76
C ALA A 574 -2.25 -0.52 -14.22
N LEU A 575 -1.71 0.69 -14.14
CA LEU A 575 -0.40 0.94 -13.54
C LEU A 575 -0.39 0.58 -12.04
N GLY A 576 -1.48 0.80 -11.31
CA GLY A 576 -1.62 0.33 -9.94
C GLY A 576 -1.51 -1.19 -9.81
N GLY A 577 -2.17 -1.94 -10.70
CA GLY A 577 -1.98 -3.39 -10.82
C GLY A 577 -0.53 -3.76 -11.13
N PHE A 578 0.11 -3.07 -12.08
CA PHE A 578 1.52 -3.27 -12.44
C PHE A 578 2.45 -3.11 -11.24
N LEU A 579 2.29 -2.06 -10.42
CA LEU A 579 3.12 -1.86 -9.24
C LEU A 579 2.94 -3.01 -8.23
N ALA A 580 1.71 -3.45 -7.98
CA ALA A 580 1.45 -4.58 -7.10
C ALA A 580 2.14 -5.87 -7.59
N GLY A 581 2.09 -6.13 -8.89
CA GLY A 581 2.72 -7.31 -9.52
C GLY A 581 4.24 -7.25 -9.46
N ALA A 582 4.81 -6.07 -9.75
CA ALA A 582 6.25 -5.83 -9.70
C ALA A 582 6.80 -5.95 -8.27
N ILE A 583 6.07 -5.48 -7.26
CA ILE A 583 6.46 -5.62 -5.85
C ILE A 583 6.49 -7.08 -5.43
N LEU A 584 5.42 -7.85 -5.69
CA LEU A 584 5.33 -9.26 -5.27
C LEU A 584 6.38 -10.14 -5.95
N SER A 585 6.40 -10.12 -7.29
CA SER A 585 7.34 -10.94 -8.06
C SER A 585 8.79 -10.49 -7.87
N GLY A 586 9.02 -9.19 -7.74
CA GLY A 586 10.34 -8.61 -7.53
C GLY A 586 10.90 -8.99 -6.17
N GLN A 587 10.08 -8.97 -5.13
CA GLN A 587 10.47 -9.47 -3.81
C GLN A 587 10.88 -10.94 -3.88
N LEU A 588 10.02 -11.78 -4.46
CA LEU A 588 10.27 -13.21 -4.54
C LEU A 588 11.56 -13.53 -5.30
N MET A 589 11.77 -12.86 -6.43
CA MET A 589 12.95 -13.03 -7.26
C MET A 589 14.22 -12.47 -6.60
N ALA A 590 14.13 -11.33 -5.91
CA ALA A 590 15.28 -10.71 -5.24
C ALA A 590 15.86 -11.63 -4.16
N VAL A 591 15.00 -12.16 -3.28
CA VAL A 591 15.43 -13.07 -2.21
C VAL A 591 15.92 -14.38 -2.79
N LEU A 592 15.23 -14.94 -3.78
CA LEU A 592 15.63 -16.17 -4.46
C LEU A 592 17.08 -16.06 -4.99
N LEU A 593 17.37 -15.01 -5.75
CA LEU A 593 18.69 -14.83 -6.37
C LEU A 593 19.78 -14.51 -5.34
N ALA A 594 19.49 -13.63 -4.37
CA ALA A 594 20.42 -13.29 -3.32
C ALA A 594 20.80 -14.51 -2.46
N ASN A 595 19.79 -15.27 -2.01
CA ASN A 595 20.01 -16.42 -1.13
C ASN A 595 20.58 -17.63 -1.88
N SER A 596 20.19 -17.87 -3.15
CA SER A 596 20.80 -18.95 -3.95
C SER A 596 22.31 -18.79 -4.02
N GLY A 597 22.78 -17.60 -4.43
CA GLY A 597 24.21 -17.36 -4.52
C GLY A 597 24.89 -17.31 -3.15
N GLY A 598 24.23 -16.80 -2.10
CA GLY A 598 24.77 -16.84 -0.74
C GLY A 598 24.96 -18.25 -0.19
N ILE A 599 23.99 -19.15 -0.42
CA ILE A 599 24.07 -20.57 -0.06
C ILE A 599 25.24 -21.24 -0.78
N TRP A 600 25.36 -21.01 -2.09
CA TRP A 600 26.40 -21.64 -2.90
C TRP A 600 27.82 -21.16 -2.54
N ASP A 601 28.00 -19.87 -2.28
CA ASP A 601 29.28 -19.31 -1.83
C ASP A 601 29.70 -19.92 -0.49
N ASN A 602 28.78 -19.93 0.48
CA ASN A 602 29.07 -20.44 1.81
C ASN A 602 29.23 -21.97 1.83
N ALA A 603 28.56 -22.70 0.93
CA ALA A 603 28.80 -24.13 0.74
C ALA A 603 30.20 -24.40 0.17
N LYS A 604 30.66 -23.60 -0.80
CA LYS A 604 32.06 -23.64 -1.28
C LYS A 604 33.03 -23.36 -0.13
N LYS A 605 32.78 -22.35 0.70
CA LYS A 605 33.63 -22.02 1.85
C LYS A 605 33.74 -23.16 2.88
N LEU A 606 32.64 -23.86 3.19
CA LEU A 606 32.68 -25.04 4.06
C LEU A 606 33.61 -26.14 3.52
N ILE A 607 33.61 -26.33 2.20
CA ILE A 607 34.52 -27.28 1.53
C ILE A 607 35.96 -26.77 1.62
N GLU A 608 36.20 -25.47 1.41
CA GLU A 608 37.53 -24.86 1.57
C GLU A 608 38.12 -25.00 2.97
N ASP A 609 37.27 -24.97 4.00
CA ASP A 609 37.62 -25.13 5.42
C ASP A 609 37.91 -26.59 5.83
N GLY A 610 37.78 -27.55 4.90
CA GLY A 610 38.22 -28.93 5.08
C GLY A 610 37.11 -29.97 4.92
N MET A 611 35.86 -29.57 4.73
CA MET A 611 34.79 -30.51 4.40
C MET A 611 35.11 -31.19 3.06
N HIS A 612 34.89 -32.51 2.97
CA HIS A 612 35.20 -33.32 1.78
C HIS A 612 36.65 -33.22 1.26
N GLY A 613 37.61 -32.94 2.14
CA GLY A 613 39.04 -32.98 1.84
C GLY A 613 39.65 -31.65 1.42
N GLY A 614 38.91 -30.54 1.45
CA GLY A 614 39.50 -29.21 1.28
C GLY A 614 39.70 -28.75 -0.16
N LYS A 615 40.48 -27.68 -0.31
CA LYS A 615 40.82 -27.05 -1.59
C LYS A 615 41.50 -28.03 -2.57
N GLY A 616 41.15 -27.92 -3.84
CA GLY A 616 41.73 -28.71 -4.94
C GLY A 616 41.08 -30.07 -5.17
N THR A 617 40.18 -30.51 -4.29
CA THR A 617 39.36 -31.72 -4.48
C THR A 617 38.30 -31.54 -5.57
N GLU A 618 37.74 -32.64 -6.09
CA GLU A 618 36.63 -32.57 -7.04
C GLU A 618 35.38 -31.93 -6.41
N ALA A 619 35.14 -32.15 -5.11
CA ALA A 619 34.09 -31.46 -4.37
C ALA A 619 34.34 -29.93 -4.31
N HIS A 620 35.58 -29.49 -4.11
CA HIS A 620 35.93 -28.07 -4.16
C HIS A 620 35.71 -27.48 -5.55
N LYS A 621 36.15 -28.18 -6.62
CA LYS A 621 35.88 -27.75 -7.99
C LYS A 621 34.38 -27.64 -8.27
N ALA A 622 33.58 -28.58 -7.76
CA ALA A 622 32.12 -28.51 -7.88
C ALA A 622 31.55 -27.27 -7.16
N GLY A 623 31.99 -27.02 -5.93
CA GLY A 623 31.62 -25.83 -5.17
C GLY A 623 31.99 -24.52 -5.89
N VAL A 624 33.18 -24.44 -6.50
CA VAL A 624 33.61 -23.28 -7.30
C VAL A 624 32.69 -23.08 -8.51
N VAL A 625 32.37 -24.14 -9.26
CA VAL A 625 31.45 -24.04 -10.41
C VAL A 625 30.09 -23.50 -9.96
N VAL A 626 29.56 -24.00 -8.85
CA VAL A 626 28.24 -23.61 -8.37
C VAL A 626 28.23 -22.16 -7.84
N ASP A 627 29.28 -21.74 -7.13
CA ASP A 627 29.44 -20.35 -6.70
C ASP A 627 29.53 -19.38 -7.89
N THR A 628 30.24 -19.74 -8.96
CA THR A 628 30.30 -18.91 -10.18
C THR A 628 28.95 -18.79 -10.91
N VAL A 629 28.03 -19.73 -10.70
CA VAL A 629 26.61 -19.57 -11.13
C VAL A 629 25.90 -18.57 -10.21
N GLY A 630 26.22 -18.57 -8.92
CA GLY A 630 25.64 -17.70 -7.89
C GLY A 630 26.09 -16.24 -7.93
N ASP A 631 27.29 -15.93 -8.43
CA ASP A 631 27.82 -14.56 -8.50
C ASP A 631 26.89 -13.57 -9.23
N PRO A 632 26.43 -13.82 -10.48
CA PRO A 632 25.48 -12.93 -11.14
C PRO A 632 24.14 -12.84 -10.39
N PHE A 633 23.77 -13.86 -9.61
CA PHE A 633 22.52 -13.88 -8.87
C PHE A 633 22.62 -13.00 -7.62
N LYS A 634 23.64 -13.21 -6.78
CA LYS A 634 23.78 -12.55 -5.48
C LYS A 634 24.41 -11.17 -5.54
N ASP A 635 25.21 -10.86 -6.56
CA ASP A 635 25.97 -9.59 -6.63
C ASP A 635 25.52 -8.68 -7.79
N THR A 636 24.64 -9.13 -8.67
CA THR A 636 24.09 -8.28 -9.74
C THR A 636 22.56 -8.29 -9.74
N ALA A 637 21.93 -9.40 -10.15
CA ALA A 637 20.50 -9.42 -10.40
C ALA A 637 19.65 -9.28 -9.13
N GLY A 638 19.92 -10.08 -8.10
CA GLY A 638 19.17 -10.10 -6.84
C GLY A 638 19.13 -8.73 -6.15
N PRO A 639 20.28 -8.14 -5.80
CA PRO A 639 20.31 -6.81 -5.18
C PRO A 639 19.75 -5.71 -6.08
N ALA A 640 19.91 -5.79 -7.42
CA ALA A 640 19.41 -4.77 -8.35
C ALA A 640 17.88 -4.76 -8.52
N LEU A 641 17.17 -5.80 -8.08
CA LEU A 641 15.71 -5.80 -8.06
C LEU A 641 15.12 -4.83 -7.02
N ASN A 642 15.83 -4.56 -5.92
CA ASN A 642 15.43 -3.54 -4.95
C ASN A 642 15.30 -2.14 -5.59
N PRO A 643 16.36 -1.57 -6.22
CA PRO A 643 16.25 -0.29 -6.89
C PRO A 643 15.28 -0.34 -8.08
N LEU A 644 15.13 -1.46 -8.78
CA LEU A 644 14.11 -1.60 -9.83
C LEU A 644 12.70 -1.30 -9.32
N ILE A 645 12.28 -1.97 -8.22
CA ILE A 645 10.96 -1.78 -7.61
C ILE A 645 10.79 -0.33 -7.17
N LYS A 646 11.81 0.26 -6.54
CA LYS A 646 11.77 1.66 -6.09
C LYS A 646 11.65 2.64 -7.26
N VAL A 647 12.42 2.45 -8.33
CA VAL A 647 12.38 3.31 -9.52
C VAL A 647 11.02 3.22 -10.20
N MET A 648 10.47 2.02 -10.39
CA MET A 648 9.14 1.86 -11.00
C MET A 648 8.05 2.57 -10.20
N ASN A 649 8.05 2.42 -8.86
CA ASN A 649 7.13 3.13 -7.97
C ASN A 649 7.32 4.64 -8.04
N LEU A 650 8.57 5.12 -8.04
CA LEU A 650 8.88 6.53 -8.09
C LEU A 650 8.44 7.16 -9.41
N VAL A 651 8.69 6.50 -10.55
CA VAL A 651 8.22 6.95 -11.87
C VAL A 651 6.70 7.02 -11.91
N ALA A 652 6.01 6.01 -11.38
CA ALA A 652 4.55 6.00 -11.31
C ALA A 652 4.02 7.15 -10.45
N LEU A 653 4.60 7.38 -9.27
CA LEU A 653 4.20 8.44 -8.34
C LEU A 653 4.47 9.85 -8.91
N LEU A 654 5.66 10.09 -9.47
CA LEU A 654 6.02 11.40 -10.02
C LEU A 654 5.14 11.78 -11.23
N LEU A 655 4.75 10.78 -12.03
CA LEU A 655 3.90 11.00 -13.21
C LEU A 655 2.40 10.84 -12.91
N ALA A 656 2.00 10.49 -11.68
CA ALA A 656 0.59 10.31 -11.30
C ALA A 656 -0.31 11.51 -11.69
N PRO A 657 0.07 12.79 -11.45
CA PRO A 657 -0.74 13.94 -11.87
C PRO A 657 -0.86 14.11 -13.39
N ILE A 658 -0.01 13.43 -14.17
CA ILE A 658 0.00 13.44 -15.63
C ILE A 658 -0.83 12.26 -16.16
N TYR A 659 -0.69 11.06 -15.59
CA TYR A 659 -1.45 9.87 -16.01
C TYR A 659 -2.96 10.07 -15.93
N ILE A 660 -3.44 10.83 -14.94
CA ILE A 660 -4.88 11.06 -14.74
C ILE A 660 -5.46 12.15 -15.64
N ARG A 661 -4.65 12.85 -16.44
CA ARG A 661 -5.14 13.92 -17.32
C ARG A 661 -5.85 13.33 -18.54
N PRO A 662 -6.96 13.94 -19.00
CA PRO A 662 -7.71 13.49 -20.15
C PRO A 662 -7.05 13.95 -21.46
N PHE A 663 -5.86 13.42 -21.77
CA PHE A 663 -5.20 13.70 -23.05
C PHE A 663 -5.95 13.08 -24.23
N GLY A 664 -5.86 13.72 -25.39
CA GLY A 664 -6.39 13.16 -26.63
C GLY A 664 -5.62 11.89 -27.06
N ASN A 665 -6.32 10.98 -27.74
CA ASN A 665 -5.76 9.68 -28.16
C ASN A 665 -4.45 9.80 -28.94
N ALA A 666 -4.27 10.86 -29.75
CA ALA A 666 -3.02 11.07 -30.50
C ALA A 666 -1.80 11.22 -29.58
N VAL A 667 -1.93 11.96 -28.48
CA VAL A 667 -0.85 12.14 -27.49
C VAL A 667 -0.58 10.83 -26.76
N LEU A 668 -1.64 10.16 -26.29
CA LEU A 668 -1.54 8.88 -25.59
C LEU A 668 -0.83 7.83 -26.45
N VAL A 669 -1.27 7.66 -27.71
CA VAL A 669 -0.66 6.73 -28.68
C VAL A 669 0.81 7.08 -28.92
N THR A 670 1.14 8.36 -29.09
CA THR A 670 2.53 8.78 -29.36
C THR A 670 3.46 8.43 -28.19
N VAL A 671 3.04 8.75 -26.96
CA VAL A 671 3.81 8.45 -25.74
C VAL A 671 3.96 6.95 -25.56
N THR A 672 2.87 6.19 -25.70
CA THR A 672 2.89 4.73 -25.57
C THR A 672 3.78 4.08 -26.63
N VAL A 673 3.67 4.47 -27.91
CA VAL A 673 4.49 3.92 -28.98
C VAL A 673 5.97 4.23 -28.77
N THR A 674 6.30 5.43 -28.29
CA THR A 674 7.69 5.80 -27.97
C THR A 674 8.22 4.95 -26.82
N ALA A 675 7.44 4.78 -25.74
CA ALA A 675 7.83 3.93 -24.62
C ALA A 675 8.01 2.45 -25.05
N VAL A 676 7.10 1.92 -25.85
CA VAL A 676 7.18 0.56 -26.40
C VAL A 676 8.38 0.41 -27.35
N ALA A 677 8.68 1.41 -28.17
CA ALA A 677 9.86 1.41 -29.03
C ALA A 677 11.15 1.40 -28.21
N LEU A 678 11.24 2.21 -27.15
CA LEU A 678 12.37 2.21 -26.22
C LEU A 678 12.54 0.85 -25.53
N LEU A 679 11.45 0.21 -25.13
CA LEU A 679 11.47 -1.15 -24.56
C LEU A 679 11.93 -2.19 -25.58
N ALA A 680 11.42 -2.12 -26.82
CA ALA A 680 11.83 -3.03 -27.89
C ALA A 680 13.34 -2.87 -28.19
N VAL A 681 13.85 -1.64 -28.25
CA VAL A 681 15.28 -1.34 -28.40
C VAL A 681 16.08 -1.88 -27.21
N SER A 682 15.60 -1.67 -25.98
CA SER A 682 16.25 -2.18 -24.76
C SER A 682 16.37 -3.70 -24.76
N ILE A 683 15.26 -4.41 -25.05
CA ILE A 683 15.24 -5.88 -25.10
C ILE A 683 16.13 -6.40 -26.23
N TRP A 684 16.06 -5.78 -27.40
CA TRP A 684 16.90 -6.16 -28.52
C TRP A 684 18.39 -5.92 -28.23
N TRP A 685 18.73 -4.81 -27.60
CA TRP A 685 20.10 -4.52 -27.19
C TRP A 685 20.59 -5.53 -26.15
N SER A 686 19.79 -5.86 -25.14
CA SER A 686 20.11 -6.89 -24.14
C SER A 686 20.39 -8.27 -24.76
N LYS A 687 19.82 -8.55 -25.93
CA LYS A 687 20.02 -9.79 -26.70
C LYS A 687 21.17 -9.73 -27.72
N ARG A 688 21.80 -8.57 -27.95
CA ARG A 688 22.95 -8.45 -28.86
C ARG A 688 24.19 -9.08 -28.23
N GLY A 689 24.72 -10.11 -28.88
CA GLY A 689 25.79 -10.96 -28.37
C GLY A 689 25.20 -12.09 -27.53
N SER A 690 25.34 -13.33 -28.01
CA SER A 690 25.03 -14.51 -27.19
C SER A 690 26.33 -15.07 -26.63
N MET A 691 26.27 -15.77 -25.50
CA MET A 691 27.43 -16.52 -25.01
C MET A 691 27.95 -17.50 -26.08
N SER A 692 27.07 -18.07 -26.89
CA SER A 692 27.47 -18.97 -27.98
C SER A 692 28.21 -18.26 -29.11
N SER A 693 27.82 -17.03 -29.48
CA SER A 693 28.52 -16.28 -30.52
C SER A 693 29.88 -15.82 -30.02
N ALA A 694 29.96 -15.38 -28.76
CA ALA A 694 31.24 -15.07 -28.14
C ALA A 694 32.14 -16.32 -28.07
N LEU A 695 31.59 -17.49 -27.71
CA LEU A 695 32.32 -18.76 -27.71
C LEU A 695 32.83 -19.16 -29.10
N ALA A 696 32.04 -18.92 -30.15
CA ALA A 696 32.45 -19.17 -31.52
C ALA A 696 33.58 -18.21 -31.94
N GLU A 697 33.46 -16.92 -31.66
CA GLU A 697 34.50 -15.92 -31.93
C GLU A 697 35.81 -16.26 -31.19
N ALA A 698 35.73 -16.62 -29.91
CA ALA A 698 36.91 -17.01 -29.13
C ALA A 698 37.59 -18.28 -29.66
N LYS A 699 36.81 -19.27 -30.12
CA LYS A 699 37.35 -20.46 -30.78
C LYS A 699 37.99 -20.13 -32.12
N HIS A 700 37.42 -19.20 -32.88
CA HIS A 700 37.99 -18.74 -34.15
C HIS A 700 39.30 -17.96 -33.93
N GLU A 701 39.35 -17.07 -32.95
CA GLU A 701 40.58 -16.37 -32.56
C GLU A 701 41.64 -17.35 -32.04
N GLU A 702 41.24 -18.34 -31.25
CA GLU A 702 42.14 -19.41 -30.78
C GLU A 702 42.68 -20.24 -31.96
N ALA A 703 41.84 -20.64 -32.91
CA ALA A 703 42.27 -21.35 -34.10
C ALA A 703 43.19 -20.49 -34.99
N ALA A 704 42.90 -19.19 -35.13
CA ALA A 704 43.72 -18.26 -35.89
C ALA A 704 45.09 -17.99 -35.23
N ALA A 705 45.12 -17.85 -33.90
CA ALA A 705 46.36 -17.70 -33.14
C ALA A 705 47.21 -18.97 -33.18
N LEU A 706 46.59 -20.16 -33.11
CA LEU A 706 47.30 -21.43 -33.27
C LEU A 706 47.88 -21.57 -34.69
N ALA A 707 47.11 -21.20 -35.71
CA ALA A 707 47.56 -21.20 -37.11
C ALA A 707 48.76 -20.26 -37.34
N ALA A 708 48.70 -19.04 -36.77
CA ALA A 708 49.79 -18.06 -36.85
C ALA A 708 51.05 -18.50 -36.07
N ALA A 709 50.90 -19.28 -35.00
CA ALA A 709 52.03 -19.87 -34.26
C ALA A 709 52.68 -21.05 -34.99
N THR A 710 51.97 -21.67 -35.96
CA THR A 710 52.44 -22.80 -36.77
C THR A 710 53.03 -22.42 -38.13
N ASP A 711 53.18 -21.13 -38.47
CA ASP A 711 53.86 -20.68 -39.69
C ASP A 711 55.40 -20.86 -39.67
N GLY A 712 55.87 -21.82 -38.85
CA GLY A 712 57.17 -22.48 -38.96
C GLY A 712 56.99 -23.99 -39.04
N ALA A 713 56.75 -24.49 -40.27
CA ALA A 713 56.57 -25.88 -40.69
C ALA A 713 55.19 -26.53 -40.39
N PRO A 714 54.59 -27.24 -41.37
CA PRO A 714 53.28 -27.85 -41.19
C PRO A 714 53.36 -29.04 -40.22
N PRO A 715 52.45 -29.17 -39.24
CA PRO A 715 52.36 -30.38 -38.45
C PRO A 715 51.75 -31.52 -39.29
N ASP A 716 52.36 -32.71 -39.21
CA ASP A 716 51.77 -33.94 -39.74
C ASP A 716 50.35 -34.11 -39.17
N GLN A 717 49.37 -34.23 -40.07
CA GLN A 717 47.99 -34.48 -39.68
C GLN A 717 47.89 -35.80 -38.91
N PRO A 718 47.35 -35.83 -37.67
CA PRO A 718 47.06 -37.08 -37.01
C PRO A 718 45.95 -37.80 -37.78
N LYS A 719 46.25 -38.98 -38.31
CA LYS A 719 45.26 -39.89 -38.93
C LYS A 719 44.05 -40.02 -38.01
N ALA A 720 42.87 -39.76 -38.57
CA ALA A 720 41.59 -39.88 -37.88
C ALA A 720 41.49 -41.23 -37.17
N LYS A 721 41.43 -41.23 -35.83
CA LYS A 721 41.07 -42.41 -35.06
C LYS A 721 39.62 -42.76 -35.42
N LYS A 722 39.45 -43.90 -36.07
CA LYS A 722 38.15 -44.57 -36.29
C LYS A 722 37.42 -44.60 -34.94
N LYS A 723 36.18 -44.09 -34.90
CA LYS A 723 35.30 -44.28 -33.75
C LYS A 723 35.06 -45.79 -33.61
N LEU A 724 35.46 -46.39 -32.49
CA LEU A 724 35.01 -47.74 -32.14
C LEU A 724 33.50 -47.72 -31.99
N THR A 725 32.84 -48.72 -32.56
CA THR A 725 31.43 -49.01 -32.31
C THR A 725 31.28 -49.92 -31.10
N VAL A 726 30.07 -50.04 -30.56
CA VAL A 726 29.78 -50.81 -29.33
C VAL A 726 30.09 -52.32 -29.46
N ASP A 727 30.26 -52.83 -30.68
CA ASP A 727 30.68 -54.21 -30.95
C ASP A 727 32.21 -54.41 -31.11
N ASP A 728 33.02 -53.34 -31.06
CA ASP A 728 34.50 -53.39 -30.97
C ASP A 728 34.95 -53.19 -29.52
#